data_AF-A0AAV5VFM5-F1
#
_entry.id   AF-A0AAV5VFM5-F1
#
_cell.length_a   1.000
_cell.length_b   1.000
_cell.length_c   1.000
_cell.angle_alpha   90.00
_cell.angle_beta   90.00
_cell.angle_gamma   90.00
#
_symmetry.space_group_name_H-M   'P 1'
#
loop_
_entity.id
_entity.type
_entity.pdbx_description
1 polymer ?
#
loop_
_entity_poly.entity_id
_entity_poly.type
_entity_poly.pdbx_seq_one_letter_code
_entity_poly.pdbx_strand_id
1 'polypeptide(L)'
;MSLLISSLLLLLLPLLATPFVVHSNPCRLDDASSSSLSACSCLPDDLSIVIECTSARLRAVPTLPPNTPLTLRLQRDNLRTLVPDSFGTAEVISLDLSDNGLRSVSANAFRGLEDSLRSLRVSSNNLTELPTWAFGFLTHLESLDVSSNRIRLIRNKAFDDATLTSLRFLYLNDNEVEVIPTQSLRRLRCLVLSLASNRITSVEKLSLPTTLTILDLTGNLLSEIPYLALAEQPDLREINLEGNRIAKTDFNPEIMISNELKLVLRNNRIAFLNEDSFKSFRKFSALDLSYNEIDAVSPHIFATVSSVKDLSLAHNRITALGRGTFENVGKALKSLNLGWNDMHTVPEALADLRVLQVLKMDGNKMSKLDIAPLNALKESLTELSVAYNHLSAVPDALLQSLSALTVLDLSKNRIETVSATWRIGNLHKVIGAIQAWRTRLILLLLAANRLSSLTDPPFFAHSPALSHLDLSFNQITRLAPAAFSTLLALDTLFLQHNLLLIVPREALIAQTALHTLVLDANRIESLPTQTTAPWPRLARLSINSNRISSIDERAFSSAFSLRYLDLSRNRIVAVKSHTFELLRVTTLLLSKNEIKQLHPMSIAHINDMRRVDLSHNKLRILPSRCIFNVTSVDRLSLARNQLEHLENDALYEVRRIGRFDVSHNRLKIFSCTIFTALPRIDELDLSHNLISSLELSCLKSSLHRLDLSHNQLQTLEEDLLEGAHSLSSLVLSHNQLLSVHAHAFSSVPSLSSIDLAHNHLRLIRKGTFAKQRSISLLDLSHNALVTLHPDVLGTNNLYALKLAGNQLISIPVEGIRSVSGSIELLDLSDNYITSVDAIQFASLPNLRTLVLAGNRIQSLEEEAFASLPRLEHLDLSRNPFSSWHPNSFKSLSEGILSVSLASTGLFSLPKFDAHELESLDFSGNTIREVDPAHLDSLPHLRSLNLSSNAIALLPDRLFTNLSTLECLDLSANPLHALTDMHVGELTRLESLHLNDLSTLISLPNPLNFAQLTALKTLDITGIPLGVTNYNLSSLLSALPPLERLAIQINDPLLHDQLWKADVRTLRSLTITGSQLREVPYPPPLSPHIVSIQIDTGAFRHLRGFDVDLSITRTNITTLPPAIFDTLTAIQRLSLSLSHNQISTLTPFTHTASPLLNRHATVLSSISLIGNPIICDCRMEWLLDWSKPGQPCSDRANFPPRKEGEPCNSATVAAYLTTVSLVLLQYFF
;
A
#
# COMPACT_ATOMS: atom_id res chain seq x y z
N MET A 1 21.09 -2.43 4.90
CA MET A 1 20.30 -1.35 4.28
C MET A 1 21.00 -0.62 3.12
N SER A 2 22.32 -0.68 2.94
CA SER A 2 23.03 -0.04 1.81
C SER A 2 23.06 -0.85 0.50
N LEU A 3 22.65 -2.13 0.50
CA LEU A 3 22.67 -3.02 -0.67
C LEU A 3 21.35 -3.07 -1.46
N LEU A 4 20.24 -2.63 -0.86
CA LEU A 4 18.93 -2.48 -1.52
C LEU A 4 18.85 -1.17 -2.33
N ILE A 5 19.65 -0.16 -1.95
CA ILE A 5 19.71 1.12 -2.65
C ILE A 5 20.56 1.00 -3.93
N SER A 6 21.53 0.08 -4.00
CA SER A 6 22.36 -0.09 -5.21
C SER A 6 21.69 -0.90 -6.31
N SER A 7 20.70 -1.73 -5.97
CA SER A 7 19.94 -2.53 -6.95
C SER A 7 18.77 -1.73 -7.56
N LEU A 8 18.15 -0.82 -6.80
CA LEU A 8 17.15 0.11 -7.34
C LEU A 8 17.76 1.29 -8.12
N LEU A 9 18.99 1.73 -7.81
CA LEU A 9 19.59 2.86 -8.54
C LEU A 9 20.02 2.53 -9.98
N LEU A 10 20.16 1.25 -10.33
CA LEU A 10 20.41 0.81 -11.71
C LEU A 10 19.13 0.78 -12.57
N LEU A 11 17.95 0.86 -11.95
CA LEU A 11 16.64 0.87 -12.60
C LEU A 11 16.13 2.29 -12.98
N LEU A 12 16.89 3.34 -12.69
CA LEU A 12 16.45 4.74 -12.86
C LEU A 12 17.41 5.66 -13.66
N LEU A 13 18.36 5.10 -14.41
CA LEU A 13 19.29 5.91 -15.22
C LEU A 13 19.15 5.57 -16.71
N PRO A 14 18.46 6.44 -17.46
CA PRO A 14 19.14 7.09 -18.57
C PRO A 14 18.78 8.59 -18.63
N LEU A 15 19.24 9.40 -17.68
CA LEU A 15 19.10 10.87 -17.75
C LEU A 15 20.34 11.57 -17.18
N LEU A 16 21.51 11.32 -17.76
CA LEU A 16 22.67 12.18 -17.56
C LEU A 16 23.47 12.28 -18.88
N ALA A 17 23.12 13.26 -19.69
CA ALA A 17 24.00 13.82 -20.71
C ALA A 17 24.04 15.35 -20.57
N THR A 18 25.20 15.90 -20.89
CA THR A 18 25.76 17.24 -20.66
C THR A 18 24.91 18.44 -21.15
N PRO A 19 25.11 19.67 -20.62
CA PRO A 19 24.25 20.82 -20.88
C PRO A 19 24.48 21.37 -22.30
N PHE A 20 23.48 21.27 -23.15
CA PHE A 20 23.35 22.08 -24.36
C PHE A 20 22.22 23.10 -24.13
N VAL A 21 22.52 24.38 -24.33
CA VAL A 21 21.54 25.48 -24.20
C VAL A 21 21.06 25.86 -25.59
N VAL A 22 19.80 25.57 -25.96
CA VAL A 22 19.09 26.30 -27.05
C VAL A 22 17.56 26.31 -26.84
N HIS A 23 17.04 27.53 -26.69
CA HIS A 23 15.77 28.12 -27.14
C HIS A 23 14.48 27.28 -27.20
N SER A 24 13.57 27.64 -26.29
CA SER A 24 12.13 27.42 -26.31
C SER A 24 11.47 27.79 -27.64
N ASN A 25 10.92 26.80 -28.35
CA ASN A 25 9.77 27.01 -29.24
C ASN A 25 8.64 26.03 -28.83
N PRO A 26 7.37 26.47 -28.79
CA PRO A 26 6.26 25.63 -28.39
C PRO A 26 5.99 24.56 -29.46
N CYS A 27 5.74 23.32 -29.05
CA CYS A 27 5.22 22.28 -29.92
C CYS A 27 3.81 22.68 -30.40
N ARG A 28 3.70 23.19 -31.64
CA ARG A 28 2.43 23.37 -32.34
C ARG A 28 2.27 22.23 -33.32
N LEU A 29 1.30 21.35 -33.06
CA LEU A 29 0.76 20.46 -34.08
C LEU A 29 -0.08 21.36 -35.01
N ASP A 30 0.47 21.76 -36.16
CA ASP A 30 -0.25 22.63 -37.11
C ASP A 30 -1.53 21.93 -37.62
N ASP A 31 -2.66 22.65 -37.59
CA ASP A 31 -4.02 22.25 -37.99
C ASP A 31 -4.15 21.76 -39.46
N ALA A 32 -3.05 21.67 -40.21
CA ALA A 32 -3.05 21.44 -41.66
C ALA A 32 -2.50 20.08 -42.11
N SER A 33 -2.04 19.18 -41.22
CA SER A 33 -1.63 17.83 -41.63
C SER A 33 -2.02 16.74 -40.62
N SER A 34 -3.04 15.96 -41.02
CA SER A 34 -3.60 14.77 -40.37
C SER A 34 -4.51 15.02 -39.15
N SER A 35 -5.80 14.74 -39.36
CA SER A 35 -6.85 14.77 -38.33
C SER A 35 -6.60 13.82 -37.14
N SER A 36 -5.64 12.90 -37.24
CA SER A 36 -5.35 11.87 -36.23
C SER A 36 -4.49 12.34 -35.06
N LEU A 37 -3.58 13.31 -35.24
CA LEU A 37 -2.72 13.83 -34.16
C LEU A 37 -3.43 14.83 -33.23
N SER A 38 -4.60 15.35 -33.65
CA SER A 38 -5.40 16.28 -32.84
C SER A 38 -5.88 15.70 -31.50
N ALA A 39 -5.96 14.38 -31.41
CA ALA A 39 -6.36 13.66 -30.19
C ALA A 39 -5.18 13.37 -29.23
N CYS A 40 -3.97 13.81 -29.57
CA CYS A 40 -2.75 13.54 -28.80
C CYS A 40 -2.21 14.81 -28.14
N SER A 41 -1.63 14.68 -26.95
CA SER A 41 -0.92 15.77 -26.27
C SER A 41 0.54 15.83 -26.72
N CYS A 42 1.05 17.04 -26.95
CA CYS A 42 2.47 17.29 -27.20
C CYS A 42 3.10 18.00 -26.00
N LEU A 43 4.15 17.39 -25.44
CA LEU A 43 4.92 17.96 -24.33
C LEU A 43 6.37 18.23 -24.77
N PRO A 44 6.90 19.44 -24.54
CA PRO A 44 8.32 19.69 -24.76
C PRO A 44 9.15 18.97 -23.68
N ASP A 45 10.17 18.24 -24.11
CA ASP A 45 11.20 17.64 -23.25
C ASP A 45 12.58 18.18 -23.66
N ASP A 46 13.56 18.14 -22.76
CA ASP A 46 14.85 18.83 -22.89
C ASP A 46 15.70 18.33 -24.08
N LEU A 47 15.35 17.17 -24.68
CA LEU A 47 16.12 16.49 -25.74
C LEU A 47 15.27 15.91 -26.90
N SER A 48 13.94 15.86 -26.78
CA SER A 48 13.04 15.31 -27.80
C SER A 48 11.64 15.92 -27.70
N ILE A 49 10.81 15.75 -28.73
CA ILE A 49 9.38 16.06 -28.62
C ILE A 49 8.65 14.81 -28.12
N VAL A 50 7.89 14.94 -27.03
CA VAL A 50 7.06 13.85 -26.51
C VAL A 50 5.66 13.98 -27.09
N ILE A 51 5.23 12.98 -27.85
CA ILE A 51 3.86 12.83 -28.34
C ILE A 51 3.20 11.72 -27.54
N GLU A 52 2.17 12.07 -26.79
CA GLU A 52 1.40 11.14 -25.96
C GLU A 52 -0.05 11.08 -26.46
N CYS A 53 -0.39 9.92 -27.02
CA CYS A 53 -1.71 9.53 -27.44
C CYS A 53 -2.17 8.45 -26.47
N THR A 54 -3.17 8.75 -25.65
CA THR A 54 -3.77 7.77 -24.75
C THR A 54 -5.26 7.75 -24.97
N SER A 55 -5.82 6.59 -25.32
CA SER A 55 -7.26 6.45 -25.62
C SER A 55 -7.73 7.37 -26.76
N ALA A 56 -6.86 7.66 -27.71
CA ALA A 56 -7.12 8.43 -28.92
C ALA A 56 -7.77 7.59 -30.04
N ARG A 57 -7.94 6.27 -29.83
CA ARG A 57 -8.58 5.32 -30.77
C ARG A 57 -7.89 5.24 -32.13
N LEU A 58 -6.56 5.36 -32.13
CA LEU A 58 -5.76 5.31 -33.34
C LEU A 58 -5.78 3.88 -33.91
N ARG A 59 -6.53 3.64 -34.99
CA ARG A 59 -6.56 2.33 -35.69
C ARG A 59 -5.24 1.98 -36.38
N ALA A 60 -4.37 2.97 -36.59
CA ALA A 60 -3.05 2.85 -37.16
C ALA A 60 -2.15 3.95 -36.60
N VAL A 61 -0.83 3.76 -36.70
CA VAL A 61 0.15 4.78 -36.31
C VAL A 61 -0.12 6.06 -37.14
N PRO A 62 -0.27 7.23 -36.50
CA PRO A 62 -0.53 8.48 -37.20
C PRO A 62 0.70 8.94 -37.99
N THR A 63 0.50 9.81 -38.98
CA THR A 63 1.63 10.39 -39.73
C THR A 63 2.45 11.30 -38.84
N LEU A 64 3.70 10.92 -38.58
CA LEU A 64 4.60 11.64 -37.67
C LEU A 64 5.42 12.71 -38.41
N PRO A 65 5.84 13.80 -37.72
CA PRO A 65 6.70 14.80 -38.31
C PRO A 65 8.07 14.21 -38.69
N PRO A 66 8.56 14.45 -39.92
CA PRO A 66 9.84 13.90 -40.38
C PRO A 66 11.03 14.63 -39.74
N ASN A 67 12.17 13.94 -39.63
CA ASN A 67 13.47 14.49 -39.21
C ASN A 67 13.49 15.21 -37.84
N THR A 68 12.61 14.81 -36.92
CA THR A 68 12.60 15.33 -35.55
C THR A 68 12.73 14.15 -34.59
N PRO A 69 13.62 14.19 -33.59
CA PRO A 69 13.73 13.15 -32.58
C PRO A 69 12.48 13.11 -31.69
N LEU A 70 11.82 11.96 -31.65
CA LEU A 70 10.52 11.78 -30.99
C LEU A 70 10.58 10.73 -29.89
N THR A 71 9.89 11.01 -28.79
CA THR A 71 9.40 10.00 -27.85
C THR A 71 7.91 9.84 -28.10
N LEU A 72 7.49 8.65 -28.54
CA LEU A 72 6.13 8.38 -28.97
C LEU A 72 5.47 7.38 -28.01
N ARG A 73 4.37 7.81 -27.37
CA ARG A 73 3.53 6.95 -26.54
C ARG A 73 2.16 6.81 -27.19
N LEU A 74 1.84 5.62 -27.65
CA LEU A 74 0.53 5.25 -28.17
C LEU A 74 -0.01 4.19 -27.22
N GLN A 75 -0.94 4.53 -26.34
CA GLN A 75 -1.44 3.63 -25.29
C GLN A 75 -2.97 3.57 -25.34
N ARG A 76 -3.57 2.39 -25.16
CA ARG A 76 -5.03 2.22 -25.19
C ARG A 76 -5.68 2.73 -26.48
N ASP A 77 -4.96 2.68 -27.60
CA ASP A 77 -5.42 3.19 -28.89
C ASP A 77 -6.06 2.11 -29.78
N ASN A 78 -6.12 0.85 -29.32
CA ASN A 78 -6.65 -0.32 -30.04
C ASN A 78 -5.87 -0.62 -31.33
N LEU A 79 -4.56 -0.41 -31.31
CA LEU A 79 -3.65 -0.84 -32.38
C LEU A 79 -3.58 -2.37 -32.38
N ARG A 80 -4.53 -3.05 -33.03
CA ARG A 80 -4.62 -4.53 -33.03
C ARG A 80 -3.47 -5.21 -33.78
N THR A 81 -2.92 -4.53 -34.79
CA THR A 81 -1.83 -5.05 -35.63
C THR A 81 -0.91 -3.91 -36.04
N LEU A 82 0.40 -4.16 -36.08
CA LEU A 82 1.36 -3.21 -36.63
C LEU A 82 1.76 -3.65 -38.05
N VAL A 83 1.45 -2.80 -39.04
CA VAL A 83 1.70 -3.06 -40.46
C VAL A 83 3.12 -2.65 -40.88
N PRO A 84 3.65 -3.14 -42.01
CA PRO A 84 4.95 -2.71 -42.52
C PRO A 84 5.06 -1.19 -42.68
N ASP A 85 6.26 -0.64 -42.44
CA ASP A 85 6.59 0.78 -42.65
C ASP A 85 5.69 1.77 -41.85
N SER A 86 5.13 1.33 -40.71
CA SER A 86 4.16 2.11 -39.91
C SER A 86 4.66 3.48 -39.43
N PHE A 87 5.98 3.68 -39.34
CA PHE A 87 6.59 4.90 -38.81
C PHE A 87 7.25 5.78 -39.88
N GLY A 88 7.17 5.37 -41.16
CA GLY A 88 7.67 6.17 -42.29
C GLY A 88 9.13 6.60 -42.15
N THR A 89 9.39 7.91 -42.25
CA THR A 89 10.72 8.52 -42.10
C THR A 89 10.88 9.27 -40.77
N ALA A 90 10.12 8.89 -39.74
CA ALA A 90 10.18 9.52 -38.43
C ALA A 90 11.41 9.04 -37.64
N GLU A 91 11.99 9.92 -36.82
CA GLU A 91 13.16 9.60 -36.00
C GLU A 91 12.72 9.30 -34.56
N VAL A 92 12.13 8.13 -34.33
CA VAL A 92 11.60 7.74 -33.01
C VAL A 92 12.70 7.12 -32.14
N ILE A 93 13.04 7.78 -31.04
CA ILE A 93 14.08 7.32 -30.08
C ILE A 93 13.49 6.34 -29.08
N SER A 94 12.28 6.62 -28.58
CA SER A 94 11.57 5.77 -27.64
C SER A 94 10.12 5.59 -28.09
N LEU A 95 9.68 4.34 -28.14
CA LEU A 95 8.37 3.95 -28.60
C LEU A 95 7.67 3.11 -27.54
N ASP A 96 6.52 3.58 -27.06
CA ASP A 96 5.66 2.88 -26.13
C ASP A 96 4.34 2.52 -26.83
N LEU A 97 4.10 1.23 -27.03
CA LEU A 97 2.90 0.63 -27.63
C LEU A 97 2.12 -0.20 -26.59
N SER A 98 2.33 0.07 -25.30
CA SER A 98 1.66 -0.70 -24.24
C SER A 98 0.14 -0.54 -24.24
N ASP A 99 -0.57 -1.53 -23.71
CA ASP A 99 -2.02 -1.50 -23.51
C ASP A 99 -2.86 -1.30 -24.80
N ASN A 100 -2.39 -1.76 -25.97
CA ASN A 100 -3.10 -1.58 -27.26
C ASN A 100 -3.89 -2.81 -27.73
N GLY A 101 -3.71 -3.96 -27.11
CA GLY A 101 -4.30 -5.22 -27.57
C GLY A 101 -3.68 -5.78 -28.85
N LEU A 102 -2.42 -5.43 -29.15
CA LEU A 102 -1.66 -5.95 -30.30
C LEU A 102 -1.69 -7.49 -30.32
N ARG A 103 -2.17 -8.06 -31.43
CA ARG A 103 -2.20 -9.51 -31.68
C ARG A 103 -1.04 -9.98 -32.54
N SER A 104 -0.56 -9.13 -33.45
CA SER A 104 0.57 -9.42 -34.32
C SER A 104 1.35 -8.15 -34.67
N VAL A 105 2.65 -8.33 -34.89
CA VAL A 105 3.56 -7.30 -35.38
C VAL A 105 4.21 -7.83 -36.65
N SER A 106 4.05 -7.10 -37.75
CA SER A 106 4.62 -7.51 -39.05
C SER A 106 6.15 -7.44 -39.04
N ALA A 107 6.81 -8.29 -39.84
CA ALA A 107 8.27 -8.41 -39.89
C ALA A 107 9.01 -7.09 -40.22
N ASN A 108 8.37 -6.17 -40.94
CA ASN A 108 8.95 -4.87 -41.31
C ASN A 108 8.21 -3.70 -40.65
N ALA A 109 7.54 -3.93 -39.52
CA ALA A 109 6.68 -2.92 -38.91
C ALA A 109 7.45 -1.69 -38.39
N PHE A 110 8.68 -1.90 -37.91
CA PHE A 110 9.57 -0.84 -37.41
C PHE A 110 10.59 -0.35 -38.44
N ARG A 111 10.33 -0.61 -39.73
CA ARG A 111 11.19 -0.14 -40.81
C ARG A 111 11.25 1.38 -40.84
N GLY A 112 12.45 1.94 -41.00
CA GLY A 112 12.73 3.37 -40.86
C GLY A 112 13.25 3.78 -39.47
N LEU A 113 13.18 2.88 -38.48
CA LEU A 113 13.61 3.15 -37.09
C LEU A 113 14.95 2.47 -36.71
N GLU A 114 15.62 1.81 -37.67
CA GLU A 114 16.79 0.95 -37.42
C GLU A 114 17.99 1.72 -36.83
N ASP A 115 18.12 3.00 -37.19
CA ASP A 115 19.22 3.88 -36.79
C ASP A 115 18.88 4.80 -35.61
N SER A 116 17.61 4.87 -35.19
CA SER A 116 17.12 5.85 -34.20
C SER A 116 16.57 5.23 -32.91
N LEU A 117 15.89 4.08 -33.00
CA LEU A 117 15.13 3.52 -31.87
C LEU A 117 16.05 2.86 -30.83
N ARG A 118 15.98 3.36 -29.59
CA ARG A 118 16.76 2.89 -28.44
C ARG A 118 15.93 2.13 -27.41
N SER A 119 14.65 2.47 -27.27
CA SER A 119 13.75 1.82 -26.32
C SER A 119 12.41 1.51 -26.98
N LEU A 120 12.00 0.24 -26.87
CA LEU A 120 10.73 -0.25 -27.39
C LEU A 120 9.96 -0.98 -26.29
N ARG A 121 8.76 -0.50 -25.97
CA ARG A 121 7.80 -1.20 -25.10
C ARG A 121 6.59 -1.64 -25.90
N VAL A 122 6.30 -2.93 -25.82
CA VAL A 122 5.11 -3.58 -26.41
C VAL A 122 4.41 -4.42 -25.33
N SER A 123 4.54 -4.00 -24.07
CA SER A 123 4.00 -4.70 -22.91
C SER A 123 2.48 -4.59 -22.80
N SER A 124 1.83 -5.44 -22.00
CA SER A 124 0.37 -5.42 -21.77
C SER A 124 -0.44 -5.52 -23.07
N ASN A 125 -0.03 -6.42 -23.96
CA ASN A 125 -0.67 -6.67 -25.25
C ASN A 125 -1.16 -8.12 -25.36
N ASN A 126 -1.60 -8.55 -26.53
CA ASN A 126 -2.14 -9.89 -26.77
C ASN A 126 -1.25 -10.73 -27.72
N LEU A 127 0.05 -10.51 -27.68
CA LEU A 127 0.99 -11.27 -28.51
C LEU A 127 1.10 -12.70 -27.99
N THR A 128 0.84 -13.69 -28.85
CA THR A 128 0.95 -15.11 -28.52
C THR A 128 2.32 -15.71 -28.83
N GLU A 129 3.07 -15.03 -29.70
CA GLU A 129 4.43 -15.39 -30.08
C GLU A 129 5.32 -14.14 -30.12
N LEU A 130 6.62 -14.35 -29.91
CA LEU A 130 7.61 -13.27 -29.98
C LEU A 130 7.89 -12.93 -31.46
N PRO A 131 7.60 -11.70 -31.94
CA PRO A 131 7.75 -11.35 -33.36
C PRO A 131 9.22 -11.03 -33.70
N THR A 132 10.08 -12.05 -33.68
CA THR A 132 11.54 -11.85 -33.69
C THR A 132 12.07 -11.15 -34.94
N TRP A 133 11.49 -11.40 -36.11
CA TRP A 133 11.88 -10.70 -37.35
C TRP A 133 11.57 -9.21 -37.32
N ALA A 134 10.49 -8.79 -36.65
CA ALA A 134 10.14 -7.37 -36.52
C ALA A 134 11.21 -6.59 -35.77
N PHE A 135 11.84 -7.21 -34.77
CA PHE A 135 12.90 -6.60 -33.99
C PHE A 135 14.28 -6.77 -34.62
N GLY A 136 14.41 -7.68 -35.59
CA GLY A 136 15.68 -8.22 -36.06
C GLY A 136 16.70 -7.17 -36.47
N PHE A 137 16.28 -6.04 -37.07
CA PHE A 137 17.19 -5.06 -37.67
C PHE A 137 17.41 -3.78 -36.83
N LEU A 138 16.89 -3.73 -35.61
CA LEU A 138 16.96 -2.54 -34.74
C LEU A 138 18.34 -2.43 -34.06
N THR A 139 19.36 -2.03 -34.82
CA THR A 139 20.78 -2.13 -34.41
C THR A 139 21.14 -1.29 -33.17
N HIS A 140 20.43 -0.19 -32.94
CA HIS A 140 20.64 0.73 -31.81
C HIS A 140 19.71 0.47 -30.61
N LEU A 141 18.84 -0.54 -30.68
CA LEU A 141 17.90 -0.83 -29.61
C LEU A 141 18.64 -1.30 -28.36
N GLU A 142 18.50 -0.57 -27.24
CA GLU A 142 19.13 -0.85 -25.95
C GLU A 142 18.18 -1.57 -24.99
N SER A 143 16.88 -1.28 -25.07
CA SER A 143 15.86 -1.87 -24.20
C SER A 143 14.64 -2.34 -24.99
N LEU A 144 14.25 -3.60 -24.76
CA LEU A 144 13.04 -4.21 -25.31
C LEU A 144 12.19 -4.77 -24.18
N ASP A 145 10.97 -4.27 -24.05
CA ASP A 145 9.97 -4.75 -23.09
C ASP A 145 8.77 -5.36 -23.83
N VAL A 146 8.57 -6.66 -23.66
CA VAL A 146 7.45 -7.43 -24.19
C VAL A 146 6.71 -8.17 -23.06
N SER A 147 6.80 -7.64 -21.83
CA SER A 147 6.15 -8.20 -20.66
C SER A 147 4.61 -8.15 -20.72
N SER A 148 3.91 -8.88 -19.86
CA SER A 148 2.44 -8.87 -19.77
C SER A 148 1.75 -9.17 -21.11
N ASN A 149 2.23 -10.18 -21.82
CA ASN A 149 1.65 -10.68 -23.07
C ASN A 149 1.20 -12.15 -22.89
N ARG A 150 0.80 -12.84 -23.97
CA ARG A 150 0.44 -14.28 -23.96
C ARG A 150 1.51 -15.14 -24.64
N ILE A 151 2.78 -14.74 -24.59
CA ILE A 151 3.84 -15.43 -25.32
C ILE A 151 4.06 -16.80 -24.69
N ARG A 152 3.74 -17.87 -25.44
CA ARG A 152 3.91 -19.27 -24.99
C ARG A 152 5.22 -19.89 -25.43
N LEU A 153 5.63 -19.57 -26.66
CA LEU A 153 6.76 -20.21 -27.33
C LEU A 153 7.77 -19.16 -27.79
N ILE A 154 9.02 -19.37 -27.38
CA ILE A 154 10.18 -18.77 -28.03
C ILE A 154 10.75 -19.83 -28.97
N ARG A 155 10.80 -19.56 -30.28
CA ARG A 155 11.27 -20.55 -31.26
C ARG A 155 12.77 -20.86 -31.07
N ASN A 156 13.19 -22.04 -31.51
CA ASN A 156 14.62 -22.32 -31.65
C ASN A 156 15.24 -21.32 -32.61
N LYS A 157 16.42 -20.79 -32.25
CA LYS A 157 17.16 -19.83 -33.08
C LYS A 157 16.35 -18.58 -33.43
N ALA A 158 15.42 -18.17 -32.57
CA ALA A 158 14.46 -17.11 -32.90
C ALA A 158 15.12 -15.79 -33.34
N PHE A 159 16.30 -15.48 -32.80
CA PHE A 159 17.08 -14.29 -33.11
C PHE A 159 18.39 -14.57 -33.86
N ASP A 160 18.51 -15.70 -34.58
CA ASP A 160 19.75 -16.06 -35.28
C ASP A 160 20.13 -15.05 -36.37
N ASP A 161 19.13 -14.48 -37.05
CA ASP A 161 19.30 -13.47 -38.10
C ASP A 161 19.23 -12.02 -37.58
N ALA A 162 19.13 -11.82 -36.26
CA ALA A 162 18.97 -10.50 -35.67
C ALA A 162 20.30 -9.75 -35.48
N THR A 163 20.31 -8.45 -35.77
CA THR A 163 21.42 -7.50 -35.59
C THR A 163 21.23 -6.58 -34.39
N LEU A 164 20.56 -7.05 -33.33
CA LEU A 164 20.33 -6.37 -32.04
C LEU A 164 21.63 -6.23 -31.21
N THR A 165 22.64 -5.57 -31.76
CA THR A 165 24.00 -5.49 -31.18
C THR A 165 24.10 -4.55 -29.98
N SER A 166 23.20 -3.57 -29.88
CA SER A 166 23.15 -2.60 -28.79
C SER A 166 22.26 -3.00 -27.61
N LEU A 167 21.52 -4.11 -27.72
CA LEU A 167 20.56 -4.52 -26.69
C LEU A 167 21.27 -4.72 -25.35
N ARG A 168 20.67 -4.24 -24.26
CA ARG A 168 21.17 -4.38 -22.88
C ARG A 168 20.11 -4.95 -21.96
N PHE A 169 18.85 -4.61 -22.17
CA PHE A 169 17.74 -5.02 -21.31
C PHE A 169 16.65 -5.71 -22.13
N LEU A 170 16.27 -6.91 -21.71
CA LEU A 170 15.16 -7.67 -22.30
C LEU A 170 14.20 -8.12 -21.19
N TYR A 171 12.96 -7.65 -21.27
CA TYR A 171 11.90 -8.00 -20.32
C TYR A 171 10.83 -8.85 -21.01
N LEU A 172 10.62 -10.05 -20.49
CA LEU A 172 9.67 -11.06 -20.95
C LEU A 172 8.74 -11.52 -19.80
N ASN A 173 8.59 -10.68 -18.78
CA ASN A 173 7.84 -10.98 -17.56
C ASN A 173 6.36 -11.20 -17.83
N ASP A 174 5.68 -11.92 -16.93
CA ASP A 174 4.22 -12.05 -16.94
C ASP A 174 3.71 -12.52 -18.31
N ASN A 175 4.33 -13.58 -18.82
CA ASN A 175 3.96 -14.25 -20.06
C ASN A 175 3.64 -15.73 -19.77
N GLU A 176 3.38 -16.52 -20.81
CA GLU A 176 3.02 -17.94 -20.68
C GLU A 176 4.18 -18.86 -21.13
N VAL A 177 5.43 -18.40 -21.04
CA VAL A 177 6.57 -19.16 -21.56
C VAL A 177 6.82 -20.41 -20.73
N GLU A 178 6.82 -21.58 -21.36
CA GLU A 178 7.00 -22.88 -20.68
C GLU A 178 8.44 -23.38 -20.70
N VAL A 179 9.17 -23.12 -21.78
CA VAL A 179 10.54 -23.60 -22.01
C VAL A 179 11.35 -22.53 -22.74
N ILE A 180 12.60 -22.35 -22.35
CA ILE A 180 13.57 -21.54 -23.11
C ILE A 180 14.48 -22.50 -23.89
N PRO A 181 14.27 -22.65 -25.21
CA PRO A 181 14.89 -23.76 -25.91
C PRO A 181 16.26 -23.40 -26.47
N THR A 182 16.99 -24.42 -26.93
CA THR A 182 18.39 -24.34 -27.37
C THR A 182 18.59 -23.26 -28.44
N GLN A 183 19.62 -22.42 -28.27
CA GLN A 183 19.99 -21.32 -29.18
C GLN A 183 18.96 -20.21 -29.38
N SER A 184 17.83 -20.20 -28.66
CA SER A 184 16.76 -19.21 -28.85
C SER A 184 17.18 -17.75 -28.63
N LEU A 185 17.88 -17.46 -27.53
CA LEU A 185 18.31 -16.10 -27.13
C LEU A 185 19.83 -15.91 -27.22
N ARG A 186 20.58 -16.95 -27.61
CA ARG A 186 22.05 -17.02 -27.53
C ARG A 186 22.78 -15.90 -28.29
N ARG A 187 22.22 -15.45 -29.42
CA ARG A 187 22.82 -14.42 -30.29
C ARG A 187 22.63 -13.00 -29.78
N LEU A 188 21.70 -12.78 -28.85
CA LEU A 188 21.46 -11.47 -28.27
C LEU A 188 22.64 -11.04 -27.39
N ARG A 189 22.80 -9.73 -27.19
CA ARG A 189 23.88 -9.14 -26.37
C ARG A 189 23.38 -8.42 -25.12
N CYS A 190 22.34 -8.93 -24.46
CA CYS A 190 21.79 -8.29 -23.27
C CYS A 190 22.61 -8.55 -21.99
N LEU A 191 22.55 -7.60 -21.07
CA LEU A 191 23.13 -7.68 -19.72
C LEU A 191 22.10 -8.16 -18.71
N VAL A 192 20.83 -7.78 -18.88
CA VAL A 192 19.71 -8.15 -18.02
C VAL A 192 18.65 -8.86 -18.86
N LEU A 193 18.26 -10.05 -18.41
CA LEU A 193 17.14 -10.82 -18.93
C LEU A 193 16.18 -11.13 -17.78
N SER A 194 14.96 -10.64 -17.87
CA SER A 194 13.90 -10.89 -16.90
C SER A 194 12.82 -11.74 -17.56
N LEU A 195 12.57 -12.90 -16.97
CA LEU A 195 11.61 -13.94 -17.34
C LEU A 195 10.71 -14.27 -16.14
N ALA A 196 10.48 -13.28 -15.27
CA ALA A 196 9.70 -13.44 -14.06
C ALA A 196 8.25 -13.78 -14.37
N SER A 197 7.57 -14.47 -13.44
CA SER A 197 6.13 -14.78 -13.52
C SER A 197 5.71 -15.45 -14.84
N ASN A 198 6.52 -16.38 -15.32
CA ASN A 198 6.19 -17.24 -16.46
C ASN A 198 5.85 -18.66 -15.98
N ARG A 199 5.76 -19.61 -16.90
CA ARG A 199 5.53 -21.04 -16.59
C ARG A 199 6.76 -21.90 -16.85
N ILE A 200 7.94 -21.31 -16.70
CA ILE A 200 9.16 -21.97 -17.14
C ILE A 200 9.40 -23.20 -16.27
N THR A 201 9.41 -24.36 -16.91
CA THR A 201 9.74 -25.65 -16.29
C THR A 201 11.18 -26.06 -16.56
N SER A 202 11.77 -25.61 -17.67
CA SER A 202 13.16 -25.87 -18.03
C SER A 202 13.79 -24.76 -18.88
N VAL A 203 15.10 -24.61 -18.75
CA VAL A 203 15.95 -23.73 -19.56
C VAL A 203 17.03 -24.61 -20.19
N GLU A 204 16.99 -24.77 -21.51
CA GLU A 204 17.86 -25.73 -22.21
C GLU A 204 19.31 -25.24 -22.32
N LYS A 205 20.22 -26.16 -22.64
CA LYS A 205 21.64 -25.85 -22.88
C LYS A 205 21.79 -24.86 -24.04
N LEU A 206 22.77 -23.95 -23.97
CA LEU A 206 23.06 -22.96 -25.02
C LEU A 206 21.88 -22.05 -25.40
N SER A 207 20.89 -21.88 -24.53
CA SER A 207 19.70 -21.08 -24.80
C SER A 207 19.90 -19.59 -24.52
N LEU A 208 20.70 -19.26 -23.50
CA LEU A 208 20.88 -17.91 -22.98
C LEU A 208 22.01 -17.11 -23.68
N PRO A 209 21.90 -15.77 -23.79
CA PRO A 209 22.95 -14.91 -24.32
C PRO A 209 24.20 -14.87 -23.43
N THR A 210 25.39 -14.92 -24.01
CA THR A 210 26.66 -15.10 -23.27
C THR A 210 27.16 -13.84 -22.54
N THR A 211 26.54 -12.68 -22.80
CA THR A 211 26.88 -11.39 -22.18
C THR A 211 26.12 -11.12 -20.88
N LEU A 212 25.26 -12.05 -20.45
CA LEU A 212 24.37 -11.83 -19.32
C LEU A 212 25.14 -11.57 -18.04
N THR A 213 24.68 -10.57 -17.31
CA THR A 213 25.14 -10.22 -15.96
C THR A 213 24.07 -10.56 -14.92
N ILE A 214 22.78 -10.36 -15.25
CA ILE A 214 21.64 -10.63 -14.38
C ILE A 214 20.60 -11.46 -15.12
N LEU A 215 20.20 -12.57 -14.50
CA LEU A 215 19.10 -13.44 -14.95
C LEU A 215 18.02 -13.52 -13.88
N ASP A 216 16.82 -13.07 -14.21
CA ASP A 216 15.66 -13.13 -13.30
C ASP A 216 14.64 -14.15 -13.80
N LEU A 217 14.41 -15.19 -13.01
CA LEU A 217 13.50 -16.31 -13.23
C LEU A 217 12.50 -16.44 -12.08
N THR A 218 12.21 -15.34 -11.38
CA THR A 218 11.30 -15.31 -10.23
C THR A 218 9.90 -15.84 -10.58
N GLY A 219 9.25 -16.57 -9.67
CA GLY A 219 7.84 -16.94 -9.80
C GLY A 219 7.53 -17.95 -10.91
N ASN A 220 8.49 -18.79 -11.29
CA ASN A 220 8.33 -19.82 -12.32
C ASN A 220 8.05 -21.21 -11.71
N LEU A 221 8.11 -22.25 -12.54
CA LEU A 221 7.80 -23.65 -12.18
C LEU A 221 9.04 -24.55 -12.15
N LEU A 222 10.25 -23.99 -12.06
CA LEU A 222 11.50 -24.76 -12.06
C LEU A 222 11.58 -25.68 -10.85
N SER A 223 11.92 -26.96 -11.08
CA SER A 223 12.13 -27.96 -10.02
C SER A 223 13.59 -28.11 -9.58
N GLU A 224 14.52 -27.58 -10.38
CA GLU A 224 15.96 -27.64 -10.15
C GLU A 224 16.66 -26.38 -10.69
N ILE A 225 17.92 -26.19 -10.26
CA ILE A 225 18.78 -25.13 -10.81
C ILE A 225 19.15 -25.50 -12.26
N PRO A 226 18.98 -24.61 -13.25
CA PRO A 226 19.23 -24.93 -14.66
C PRO A 226 20.72 -24.93 -15.02
N TYR A 227 21.50 -25.84 -14.42
CA TYR A 227 22.97 -25.88 -14.54
C TYR A 227 23.46 -25.83 -16.00
N LEU A 228 22.85 -26.61 -16.90
CA LEU A 228 23.24 -26.72 -18.31
C LEU A 228 23.16 -25.39 -19.07
N ALA A 229 22.21 -24.52 -18.72
CA ALA A 229 22.08 -23.20 -19.33
C ALA A 229 23.13 -22.20 -18.81
N LEU A 230 23.57 -22.40 -17.56
CA LEU A 230 24.52 -21.51 -16.86
C LEU A 230 25.99 -21.81 -17.18
N ALA A 231 26.30 -22.97 -17.76
CA ALA A 231 27.67 -23.43 -18.00
C ALA A 231 28.52 -22.49 -18.88
N GLU A 232 27.90 -21.76 -19.83
CA GLU A 232 28.61 -20.88 -20.79
C GLU A 232 28.36 -19.39 -20.50
N GLN A 233 28.23 -18.99 -19.23
CA GLN A 233 27.91 -17.60 -18.84
C GLN A 233 29.06 -16.92 -18.09
N PRO A 234 30.11 -16.41 -18.79
CA PRO A 234 31.35 -15.92 -18.19
C PRO A 234 31.19 -14.63 -17.37
N ASP A 235 30.20 -13.79 -17.67
CA ASP A 235 30.01 -12.49 -17.02
C ASP A 235 28.90 -12.47 -15.98
N LEU A 236 28.19 -13.59 -15.79
CA LEU A 236 27.02 -13.68 -14.93
C LEU A 236 27.38 -13.42 -13.48
N ARG A 237 26.64 -12.49 -12.86
CA ARG A 237 26.83 -12.02 -11.48
C ARG A 237 25.62 -12.29 -10.59
N GLU A 238 24.41 -12.33 -11.14
CA GLU A 238 23.19 -12.54 -10.36
C GLU A 238 22.21 -13.48 -11.06
N ILE A 239 21.66 -14.41 -10.28
CA ILE A 239 20.54 -15.26 -10.69
C ILE A 239 19.46 -15.21 -9.62
N ASN A 240 18.26 -14.81 -10.00
CA ASN A 240 17.09 -14.84 -9.14
C ASN A 240 16.18 -16.02 -9.50
N LEU A 241 16.03 -16.97 -8.59
CA LEU A 241 15.17 -18.15 -8.68
C LEU A 241 14.10 -18.13 -7.59
N GLU A 242 13.77 -16.96 -7.03
CA GLU A 242 12.77 -16.83 -5.98
C GLU A 242 11.40 -17.38 -6.42
N GLY A 243 10.68 -18.04 -5.51
CA GLY A 243 9.27 -18.42 -5.75
C GLY A 243 9.10 -19.57 -6.75
N ASN A 244 10.13 -20.37 -7.00
CA ASN A 244 10.06 -21.56 -7.84
C ASN A 244 9.66 -22.82 -7.04
N ARG A 245 9.76 -24.00 -7.66
CA ARG A 245 9.47 -25.31 -7.04
C ARG A 245 10.77 -26.11 -6.77
N ILE A 246 11.90 -25.43 -6.61
CA ILE A 246 13.20 -26.08 -6.46
C ILE A 246 13.25 -26.82 -5.13
N ALA A 247 13.47 -28.13 -5.20
CA ALA A 247 13.55 -29.00 -4.01
C ALA A 247 14.96 -29.56 -3.78
N LYS A 248 15.80 -29.58 -4.81
CA LYS A 248 17.15 -30.16 -4.79
C LYS A 248 18.19 -29.15 -5.25
N THR A 249 19.35 -29.18 -4.61
CA THR A 249 20.52 -28.34 -4.91
C THR A 249 21.74 -29.18 -5.30
N ASP A 250 21.50 -30.44 -5.69
CA ASP A 250 22.52 -31.45 -5.97
C ASP A 250 23.50 -31.03 -7.06
N PHE A 251 24.71 -31.59 -6.98
CA PHE A 251 25.81 -31.39 -7.93
C PHE A 251 25.46 -31.84 -9.34
N ASN A 252 25.80 -31.03 -10.35
CA ASN A 252 25.89 -31.49 -11.73
C ASN A 252 27.38 -31.78 -12.09
N PRO A 253 27.75 -33.05 -12.34
CA PRO A 253 29.15 -33.44 -12.57
C PRO A 253 29.78 -32.91 -13.84
N GLU A 254 28.95 -32.50 -14.81
CA GLU A 254 29.43 -32.01 -16.11
C GLU A 254 29.75 -30.51 -16.07
N ILE A 255 29.39 -29.80 -14.99
CA ILE A 255 29.34 -28.34 -14.98
C ILE A 255 30.02 -27.76 -13.74
N MET A 256 30.90 -26.78 -13.99
CA MET A 256 31.59 -26.03 -12.97
C MET A 256 31.53 -24.52 -13.27
N ILE A 257 30.84 -23.78 -12.42
CA ILE A 257 30.67 -22.33 -12.50
C ILE A 257 31.75 -21.67 -11.64
N SER A 258 32.73 -21.06 -12.30
CA SER A 258 33.90 -20.43 -11.67
C SER A 258 33.67 -18.98 -11.23
N ASN A 259 32.62 -18.34 -11.75
CA ASN A 259 32.30 -16.94 -11.48
C ASN A 259 31.81 -16.71 -10.05
N GLU A 260 32.06 -15.51 -9.53
CA GLU A 260 31.47 -15.08 -8.27
C GLU A 260 30.04 -14.61 -8.50
N LEU A 261 29.07 -15.35 -7.96
CA LEU A 261 27.64 -15.19 -8.23
C LEU A 261 26.84 -14.83 -6.98
N LYS A 262 25.83 -13.98 -7.14
CA LYS A 262 24.70 -13.85 -6.22
C LYS A 262 23.60 -14.80 -6.65
N LEU A 263 23.29 -15.79 -5.82
CA LEU A 263 22.26 -16.78 -6.07
C LEU A 263 21.10 -16.61 -5.07
N VAL A 264 19.92 -16.28 -5.58
CA VAL A 264 18.70 -16.13 -4.78
C VAL A 264 17.81 -17.35 -5.00
N LEU A 265 17.65 -18.17 -3.98
CA LEU A 265 16.82 -19.38 -3.92
C LEU A 265 15.70 -19.23 -2.89
N ARG A 266 15.35 -17.99 -2.54
CA ARG A 266 14.32 -17.68 -1.56
C ARG A 266 12.95 -18.27 -1.95
N ASN A 267 12.15 -18.67 -0.96
CA ASN A 267 10.76 -19.09 -1.18
C ASN A 267 10.62 -20.28 -2.17
N ASN A 268 11.50 -21.28 -2.02
CA ASN A 268 11.47 -22.54 -2.76
C ASN A 268 11.03 -23.69 -1.82
N ARG A 269 11.28 -24.95 -2.21
CA ARG A 269 10.89 -26.17 -1.48
C ARG A 269 12.12 -26.98 -1.03
N ILE A 270 13.26 -26.33 -0.79
CA ILE A 270 14.51 -27.00 -0.41
C ILE A 270 14.37 -27.47 1.04
N ALA A 271 14.51 -28.78 1.27
CA ALA A 271 14.34 -29.38 2.60
C ALA A 271 15.66 -29.82 3.26
N PHE A 272 16.66 -30.21 2.46
CA PHE A 272 17.95 -30.69 2.97
C PHE A 272 19.11 -30.15 2.16
N LEU A 273 20.25 -29.93 2.81
CA LEU A 273 21.52 -29.56 2.18
C LEU A 273 22.57 -30.63 2.47
N ASN A 274 22.92 -31.43 1.45
CA ASN A 274 23.88 -32.53 1.54
C ASN A 274 25.30 -32.11 1.08
N GLU A 275 26.31 -32.95 1.23
CA GLU A 275 27.69 -32.62 0.80
C GLU A 275 27.81 -32.34 -0.71
N ASP A 276 26.88 -32.82 -1.54
CA ASP A 276 26.88 -32.58 -2.98
C ASP A 276 26.27 -31.23 -3.37
N SER A 277 25.57 -30.59 -2.44
CA SER A 277 24.87 -29.35 -2.73
C SER A 277 25.84 -28.21 -3.04
N PHE A 278 25.54 -27.44 -4.08
CA PHE A 278 26.37 -26.35 -4.60
C PHE A 278 27.80 -26.73 -5.07
N LYS A 279 28.15 -28.02 -5.18
CA LYS A 279 29.49 -28.43 -5.67
C LYS A 279 29.85 -27.90 -7.05
N SER A 280 28.84 -27.62 -7.89
CA SER A 280 29.01 -27.01 -9.22
C SER A 280 29.42 -25.54 -9.17
N PHE A 281 29.38 -24.86 -8.02
CA PHE A 281 29.75 -23.45 -7.88
C PHE A 281 31.07 -23.30 -7.13
N ARG A 282 31.93 -22.36 -7.57
CA ARG A 282 33.23 -22.09 -6.92
C ARG A 282 33.19 -20.93 -5.94
N LYS A 283 32.40 -19.89 -6.20
CA LYS A 283 32.37 -18.64 -5.44
C LYS A 283 30.97 -18.03 -5.44
N PHE A 284 30.55 -17.52 -4.30
CA PHE A 284 29.36 -16.69 -4.18
C PHE A 284 29.72 -15.31 -3.61
N SER A 285 29.15 -14.27 -4.21
CA SER A 285 29.08 -12.97 -3.55
C SER A 285 27.99 -13.02 -2.48
N ALA A 286 26.82 -13.57 -2.81
CA ALA A 286 25.74 -13.79 -1.86
C ALA A 286 24.95 -15.07 -2.18
N LEU A 287 24.49 -15.77 -1.15
CA LEU A 287 23.63 -16.95 -1.26
C LEU A 287 22.43 -16.77 -0.33
N ASP A 288 21.24 -16.66 -0.91
CA ASP A 288 20.00 -16.50 -0.17
C ASP A 288 19.14 -17.77 -0.29
N LEU A 289 19.02 -18.51 0.80
CA LEU A 289 18.24 -19.73 0.95
C LEU A 289 17.05 -19.53 1.89
N SER A 290 16.64 -18.27 2.11
CA SER A 290 15.59 -17.96 3.09
C SER A 290 14.20 -18.44 2.66
N TYR A 291 13.28 -18.61 3.61
CA TYR A 291 11.89 -19.03 3.34
C TYR A 291 11.79 -20.38 2.60
N ASN A 292 12.69 -21.33 2.91
CA ASN A 292 12.64 -22.70 2.44
C ASN A 292 12.16 -23.63 3.58
N GLU A 293 12.35 -24.94 3.41
CA GLU A 293 11.95 -25.97 4.38
C GLU A 293 13.16 -26.66 5.01
N ILE A 294 14.33 -25.99 5.03
CA ILE A 294 15.61 -26.62 5.40
C ILE A 294 15.60 -26.99 6.88
N ASP A 295 15.71 -28.27 7.21
CA ASP A 295 15.81 -28.77 8.59
C ASP A 295 17.20 -29.34 8.93
N ALA A 296 17.90 -29.89 7.93
CA ALA A 296 19.22 -30.50 8.06
C ALA A 296 20.24 -29.90 7.08
N VAL A 297 21.42 -29.56 7.61
CA VAL A 297 22.58 -29.07 6.84
C VAL A 297 23.79 -29.95 7.14
N SER A 298 24.35 -30.56 6.11
CA SER A 298 25.53 -31.42 6.23
C SER A 298 26.77 -30.62 6.65
N PRO A 299 27.62 -31.17 7.54
CA PRO A 299 28.99 -30.70 7.68
C PRO A 299 29.68 -30.68 6.32
N HIS A 300 30.56 -29.72 6.07
CA HIS A 300 31.32 -29.58 4.82
C HIS A 300 30.50 -29.34 3.54
N ILE A 301 29.24 -28.88 3.65
CA ILE A 301 28.41 -28.39 2.53
C ILE A 301 29.16 -27.44 1.56
N PHE A 302 30.09 -26.63 2.08
CA PHE A 302 30.89 -25.69 1.30
C PHE A 302 32.33 -26.16 1.02
N ALA A 303 32.62 -27.46 1.13
CA ALA A 303 33.99 -28.01 0.96
C ALA A 303 34.64 -27.62 -0.38
N THR A 304 33.85 -27.50 -1.45
CA THR A 304 34.33 -27.14 -2.79
C THR A 304 34.18 -25.65 -3.13
N VAL A 305 33.45 -24.90 -2.29
CA VAL A 305 33.14 -23.47 -2.48
C VAL A 305 34.19 -22.64 -1.75
N SER A 306 34.98 -21.88 -2.52
CA SER A 306 36.14 -21.15 -2.00
C SER A 306 35.81 -19.83 -1.28
N SER A 307 34.64 -19.26 -1.53
CA SER A 307 34.22 -17.97 -0.95
C SER A 307 32.71 -17.83 -0.99
N VAL A 308 32.12 -17.36 0.11
CA VAL A 308 30.76 -16.84 0.23
C VAL A 308 30.88 -15.57 1.07
N LYS A 309 30.46 -14.39 0.60
CA LYS A 309 30.56 -13.16 1.42
C LYS A 309 29.32 -12.97 2.29
N ASP A 310 28.13 -13.17 1.72
CA ASP A 310 26.85 -13.05 2.42
C ASP A 310 26.04 -14.36 2.30
N LEU A 311 25.57 -14.88 3.42
CA LEU A 311 24.76 -16.11 3.46
C LEU A 311 23.50 -15.88 4.30
N SER A 312 22.33 -16.17 3.73
CA SER A 312 21.07 -16.23 4.47
C SER A 312 20.47 -17.62 4.44
N LEU A 313 20.18 -18.15 5.62
CA LEU A 313 19.42 -19.37 5.88
C LEU A 313 18.16 -19.05 6.70
N ALA A 314 17.70 -17.79 6.66
CA ALA A 314 16.63 -17.34 7.54
C ALA A 314 15.26 -17.92 7.18
N HIS A 315 14.32 -17.99 8.13
CA HIS A 315 12.97 -18.54 7.88
C HIS A 315 13.02 -19.98 7.32
N ASN A 316 13.76 -20.85 8.02
CA ASN A 316 13.85 -22.28 7.74
C ASN A 316 13.51 -23.06 9.03
N ARG A 317 13.80 -24.37 9.09
CA ARG A 317 13.53 -25.26 10.23
C ARG A 317 14.82 -25.81 10.86
N ILE A 318 15.92 -25.07 10.75
CA ILE A 318 17.24 -25.53 11.18
C ILE A 318 17.29 -25.57 12.71
N THR A 319 17.67 -26.71 13.28
CA THR A 319 17.77 -26.89 14.74
C THR A 319 19.19 -26.76 15.28
N ALA A 320 20.20 -27.13 14.48
CA ALA A 320 21.62 -27.01 14.82
C ALA A 320 22.49 -26.94 13.56
N LEU A 321 23.69 -26.37 13.68
CA LEU A 321 24.76 -26.44 12.67
C LEU A 321 26.05 -26.93 13.32
N GLY A 322 26.57 -28.06 12.84
CA GLY A 322 27.77 -28.69 13.37
C GLY A 322 29.07 -28.02 12.90
N ARG A 323 30.15 -28.23 13.64
CA ARG A 323 31.49 -27.78 13.27
C ARG A 323 31.91 -28.37 11.91
N GLY A 324 32.69 -27.62 11.12
CA GLY A 324 33.10 -28.02 9.76
C GLY A 324 32.15 -27.53 8.67
N THR A 325 30.95 -27.04 9.01
CA THR A 325 29.97 -26.51 8.04
C THR A 325 30.55 -25.33 7.24
N PHE A 326 31.27 -24.43 7.90
CA PHE A 326 31.80 -23.20 7.28
C PHE A 326 33.32 -23.20 7.11
N GLU A 327 34.01 -24.32 7.34
CA GLU A 327 35.47 -24.39 7.41
C GLU A 327 36.17 -23.75 6.19
N ASN A 328 35.72 -24.06 4.98
CA ASN A 328 36.33 -23.54 3.75
C ASN A 328 35.95 -22.07 3.44
N VAL A 329 34.75 -21.65 3.83
CA VAL A 329 34.21 -20.29 3.54
C VAL A 329 34.46 -19.29 4.66
N GLY A 330 34.89 -19.74 5.84
CA GLY A 330 35.00 -18.92 7.04
C GLY A 330 36.06 -17.81 6.99
N LYS A 331 36.92 -17.80 5.96
CA LYS A 331 37.88 -16.72 5.66
C LYS A 331 37.29 -15.60 4.80
N ALA A 332 36.12 -15.81 4.19
CA ALA A 332 35.48 -14.85 3.28
C ALA A 332 34.11 -14.38 3.77
N LEU A 333 33.41 -15.18 4.58
CA LEU A 333 32.06 -14.89 5.06
C LEU A 333 32.02 -13.68 5.99
N LYS A 334 31.35 -12.61 5.55
CA LYS A 334 31.20 -11.33 6.25
C LYS A 334 29.84 -11.20 6.91
N SER A 335 28.77 -11.69 6.26
CA SER A 335 27.41 -11.66 6.80
C SER A 335 26.79 -13.04 6.83
N LEU A 336 26.22 -13.40 7.97
CA LEU A 336 25.49 -14.64 8.17
C LEU A 336 24.15 -14.36 8.85
N ASN A 337 23.06 -14.71 8.19
CA ASN A 337 21.71 -14.59 8.71
C ASN A 337 21.08 -15.98 8.91
N LEU A 338 20.93 -16.36 10.18
CA LEU A 338 20.29 -17.58 10.66
C LEU A 338 18.97 -17.28 11.40
N GLY A 339 18.41 -16.08 11.23
CA GLY A 339 17.19 -15.69 11.94
C GLY A 339 15.98 -16.55 11.56
N TRP A 340 14.96 -16.61 12.42
CA TRP A 340 13.72 -17.33 12.16
C TRP A 340 13.94 -18.81 11.83
N ASN A 341 14.65 -19.50 12.72
CA ASN A 341 14.89 -20.95 12.67
C ASN A 341 14.48 -21.59 14.02
N ASP A 342 14.72 -22.88 14.19
CA ASP A 342 14.35 -23.65 15.38
C ASP A 342 15.53 -23.92 16.32
N MET A 343 16.57 -23.07 16.30
CA MET A 343 17.79 -23.28 17.08
C MET A 343 17.59 -22.97 18.57
N HIS A 344 18.03 -23.88 19.44
CA HIS A 344 17.93 -23.74 20.90
C HIS A 344 19.24 -23.27 21.55
N THR A 345 20.36 -23.43 20.85
CA THR A 345 21.71 -23.06 21.31
C THR A 345 22.47 -22.36 20.19
N VAL A 346 23.56 -21.67 20.56
CA VAL A 346 24.46 -21.06 19.58
C VAL A 346 25.16 -22.17 18.76
N PRO A 347 25.18 -22.11 17.42
CA PRO A 347 25.75 -23.19 16.62
C PRO A 347 27.27 -23.33 16.75
N GLU A 348 27.77 -24.56 16.86
CA GLU A 348 29.20 -24.84 16.92
C GLU A 348 29.94 -24.47 15.63
N ALA A 349 29.24 -24.48 14.49
CA ALA A 349 29.75 -24.05 13.19
C ALA A 349 30.35 -22.63 13.20
N LEU A 350 29.91 -21.76 14.11
CA LEU A 350 30.45 -20.39 14.22
C LEU A 350 31.95 -20.37 14.59
N ALA A 351 32.47 -21.44 15.20
CA ALA A 351 33.89 -21.56 15.54
C ALA A 351 34.81 -21.57 14.30
N ASP A 352 34.27 -21.88 13.12
CA ASP A 352 35.01 -21.90 11.86
C ASP A 352 35.19 -20.49 11.27
N LEU A 353 34.37 -19.53 11.71
CA LEU A 353 34.29 -18.18 11.17
C LEU A 353 35.24 -17.26 11.94
N ARG A 354 36.14 -16.57 11.22
CA ARG A 354 37.12 -15.65 11.87
C ARG A 354 36.99 -14.21 11.42
N VAL A 355 36.40 -13.97 10.26
CA VAL A 355 36.26 -12.63 9.66
C VAL A 355 34.82 -12.13 9.61
N LEU A 356 33.87 -12.86 10.21
CA LEU A 356 32.46 -12.52 10.19
C LEU A 356 32.22 -11.19 10.90
N GLN A 357 31.49 -10.29 10.24
CA GLN A 357 31.20 -8.94 10.71
C GLN A 357 29.77 -8.81 11.20
N VAL A 358 28.82 -9.46 10.52
CA VAL A 358 27.38 -9.39 10.82
C VAL A 358 26.86 -10.79 11.09
N LEU A 359 26.31 -11.01 12.28
CA LEU A 359 25.63 -12.25 12.66
C LEU A 359 24.21 -11.94 13.12
N LYS A 360 23.23 -12.53 12.44
CA LYS A 360 21.81 -12.45 12.81
C LYS A 360 21.28 -13.83 13.17
N MET A 361 20.71 -13.95 14.35
CA MET A 361 20.11 -15.18 14.87
C MET A 361 18.76 -14.86 15.55
N ASP A 362 18.07 -13.84 15.04
CA ASP A 362 16.79 -13.38 15.57
C ASP A 362 15.71 -14.47 15.48
N GLY A 363 14.66 -14.42 16.30
CA GLY A 363 13.48 -15.29 16.11
C GLY A 363 13.76 -16.79 16.23
N ASN A 364 14.78 -17.17 17.00
CA ASN A 364 15.12 -18.56 17.34
C ASN A 364 14.60 -18.89 18.76
N LYS A 365 14.98 -20.04 19.31
CA LYS A 365 14.53 -20.55 20.62
C LYS A 365 15.63 -20.53 21.68
N MET A 366 16.63 -19.65 21.54
CA MET A 366 17.80 -19.64 22.42
C MET A 366 17.46 -19.12 23.80
N SER A 367 17.76 -19.89 24.85
CA SER A 367 17.63 -19.45 26.26
C SER A 367 18.92 -18.89 26.84
N LYS A 368 20.07 -19.21 26.24
CA LYS A 368 21.42 -18.80 26.66
C LYS A 368 22.32 -18.59 25.46
N LEU A 369 23.37 -17.78 25.64
CA LEU A 369 24.44 -17.59 24.66
C LEU A 369 25.71 -18.32 25.11
N ASP A 370 26.11 -19.37 24.38
CA ASP A 370 27.32 -20.12 24.68
C ASP A 370 28.57 -19.36 24.17
N ILE A 371 29.56 -19.17 25.06
CA ILE A 371 30.73 -18.33 24.78
C ILE A 371 31.71 -19.00 23.79
N ALA A 372 31.87 -20.32 23.88
CA ALA A 372 32.93 -21.03 23.14
C ALA A 372 32.85 -20.86 21.61
N PRO A 373 31.68 -21.01 20.94
CA PRO A 373 31.59 -20.78 19.49
C PRO A 373 31.77 -19.32 19.10
N LEU A 374 31.25 -18.37 19.89
CA LEU A 374 31.33 -16.94 19.61
C LEU A 374 32.72 -16.34 19.86
N ASN A 375 33.54 -16.99 20.70
CA ASN A 375 34.89 -16.52 21.00
C ASN A 375 35.80 -16.53 19.76
N ALA A 376 35.48 -17.32 18.73
CA ALA A 376 36.17 -17.26 17.43
C ALA A 376 35.97 -15.91 16.71
N LEU A 377 34.86 -15.23 17.01
CA LEU A 377 34.42 -13.97 16.39
C LEU A 377 34.89 -12.71 17.13
N LYS A 378 35.63 -12.87 18.23
CA LYS A 378 35.97 -11.80 19.19
C LYS A 378 36.68 -10.57 18.61
N GLU A 379 37.37 -10.72 17.49
CA GLU A 379 38.12 -9.64 16.84
C GLU A 379 37.44 -9.03 15.61
N SER A 380 36.42 -9.69 15.05
CA SER A 380 35.83 -9.35 13.75
C SER A 380 34.36 -8.91 13.82
N LEU A 381 33.58 -9.42 14.78
CA LEU A 381 32.15 -9.19 14.83
C LEU A 381 31.81 -7.73 15.18
N THR A 382 31.10 -7.06 14.27
CA THR A 382 30.68 -5.66 14.41
C THR A 382 29.19 -5.51 14.72
N GLU A 383 28.37 -6.45 14.26
CA GLU A 383 26.92 -6.49 14.48
C GLU A 383 26.49 -7.88 14.95
N LEU A 384 25.84 -7.94 16.10
CA LEU A 384 25.21 -9.14 16.64
C LEU A 384 23.73 -8.86 16.89
N SER A 385 22.87 -9.60 16.22
CA SER A 385 21.42 -9.55 16.40
C SER A 385 20.92 -10.90 16.90
N VAL A 386 20.34 -10.92 18.09
CA VAL A 386 19.72 -12.11 18.72
C VAL A 386 18.35 -11.74 19.29
N ALA A 387 17.65 -10.85 18.62
CA ALA A 387 16.33 -10.39 19.03
C ALA A 387 15.30 -11.53 18.95
N TYR A 388 14.16 -11.41 19.63
CA TYR A 388 13.09 -12.42 19.62
C TYR A 388 13.56 -13.84 19.96
N ASN A 389 14.39 -13.96 21.00
CA ASN A 389 14.79 -15.24 21.57
C ASN A 389 14.21 -15.38 23.00
N HIS A 390 14.71 -16.33 23.77
CA HIS A 390 14.29 -16.58 25.15
C HIS A 390 15.39 -16.26 26.16
N LEU A 391 16.31 -15.35 25.82
CA LEU A 391 17.45 -15.01 26.66
C LEU A 391 16.99 -14.32 27.94
N SER A 392 17.38 -14.83 29.10
CA SER A 392 17.15 -14.17 30.40
C SER A 392 18.33 -13.31 30.85
N ALA A 393 19.53 -13.61 30.35
CA ALA A 393 20.76 -12.88 30.63
C ALA A 393 21.76 -13.06 29.48
N VAL A 394 22.75 -12.16 29.43
CA VAL A 394 23.89 -12.24 28.50
C VAL A 394 25.17 -12.43 29.32
N PRO A 395 26.04 -13.41 29.01
CA PRO A 395 27.28 -13.60 29.75
C PRO A 395 28.23 -12.41 29.60
N ASP A 396 28.64 -11.82 30.72
CA ASP A 396 29.55 -10.66 30.74
C ASP A 396 30.89 -10.94 30.03
N ALA A 397 31.46 -12.12 30.25
CA ALA A 397 32.72 -12.54 29.62
C ALA A 397 32.65 -12.57 28.08
N LEU A 398 31.46 -12.82 27.51
CA LEU A 398 31.25 -12.78 26.06
C LEU A 398 31.41 -11.35 25.54
N LEU A 399 30.64 -10.41 26.07
CA LEU A 399 30.68 -9.02 25.61
C LEU A 399 32.01 -8.33 25.92
N GLN A 400 32.70 -8.74 26.99
CA GLN A 400 34.07 -8.29 27.25
C GLN A 400 35.07 -8.77 26.18
N SER A 401 34.84 -9.94 25.57
CA SER A 401 35.71 -10.50 24.54
C SER A 401 35.49 -9.88 23.16
N LEU A 402 34.25 -9.51 22.80
CA LEU A 402 33.85 -9.01 21.48
C LEU A 402 34.33 -7.56 21.25
N SER A 403 35.61 -7.40 20.97
CA SER A 403 36.30 -6.10 20.93
C SER A 403 35.88 -5.16 19.79
N ALA A 404 35.32 -5.67 18.70
CA ALA A 404 34.93 -4.91 17.51
C ALA A 404 33.43 -4.57 17.47
N LEU A 405 32.64 -5.00 18.46
CA LEU A 405 31.18 -4.89 18.43
C LEU A 405 30.71 -3.44 18.51
N THR A 406 29.87 -3.04 17.55
CA THR A 406 29.30 -1.69 17.45
C THR A 406 27.77 -1.68 17.47
N VAL A 407 27.13 -2.75 17.01
CA VAL A 407 25.68 -2.92 17.02
C VAL A 407 25.34 -4.19 17.76
N LEU A 408 24.51 -4.08 18.78
CA LEU A 408 24.00 -5.21 19.55
C LEU A 408 22.48 -5.08 19.68
N ASP A 409 21.76 -6.02 19.07
CA ASP A 409 20.32 -6.13 19.21
C ASP A 409 19.94 -7.33 20.09
N LEU A 410 19.40 -7.02 21.25
CA LEU A 410 18.91 -7.96 22.26
C LEU A 410 17.40 -7.79 22.48
N SER A 411 16.71 -7.09 21.59
CA SER A 411 15.32 -6.73 21.75
C SER A 411 14.41 -7.96 21.83
N LYS A 412 13.28 -7.86 22.53
CA LYS A 412 12.25 -8.91 22.56
C LYS A 412 12.76 -10.25 23.11
N ASN A 413 13.59 -10.16 24.14
CA ASN A 413 14.02 -11.29 24.94
C ASN A 413 13.35 -11.22 26.33
N ARG A 414 13.87 -11.99 27.30
CA ARG A 414 13.40 -12.01 28.69
C ARG A 414 14.46 -11.45 29.63
N ILE A 415 15.28 -10.51 29.15
CA ILE A 415 16.41 -9.98 29.92
C ILE A 415 15.88 -9.12 31.07
N GLU A 416 16.28 -9.45 32.29
CA GLU A 416 15.83 -8.76 33.51
C GLU A 416 16.85 -7.74 34.02
N THR A 417 18.15 -7.97 33.75
CA THR A 417 19.24 -7.12 34.24
C THR A 417 20.33 -6.92 33.19
N VAL A 418 20.97 -5.76 33.21
CA VAL A 418 22.16 -5.42 32.42
C VAL A 418 23.36 -5.26 33.36
N SER A 419 24.57 -5.60 32.92
CA SER A 419 25.80 -5.53 33.74
C SER A 419 26.69 -4.34 33.38
N ALA A 420 27.31 -3.73 34.40
CA ALA A 420 28.28 -2.64 34.27
C ALA A 420 29.57 -3.01 33.53
N THR A 421 29.83 -4.31 33.36
CA THR A 421 31.05 -4.82 32.70
C THR A 421 30.94 -4.92 31.19
N TRP A 422 29.76 -4.65 30.60
CA TRP A 422 29.54 -4.71 29.16
C TRP A 422 30.41 -3.68 28.41
N ARG A 423 31.07 -4.15 27.35
CA ARG A 423 32.00 -3.35 26.53
C ARG A 423 31.52 -3.32 25.07
N ILE A 424 30.82 -2.27 24.70
CA ILE A 424 30.31 -2.05 23.34
C ILE A 424 30.98 -0.80 22.79
N GLY A 425 31.55 -0.91 21.58
CA GLY A 425 32.24 0.20 20.92
C GLY A 425 33.62 0.50 21.52
N ASN A 426 34.46 -0.51 21.75
CA ASN A 426 35.79 -0.32 22.34
C ASN A 426 36.73 0.50 21.43
N LEU A 427 37.25 1.61 21.96
CA LEU A 427 38.02 2.62 21.23
C LEU A 427 39.50 2.23 20.99
N HIS A 428 40.03 1.22 21.69
CA HIS A 428 41.48 0.97 21.72
C HIS A 428 42.10 0.38 20.44
N LYS A 429 41.33 -0.20 19.51
CA LYS A 429 41.85 -0.75 18.24
C LYS A 429 41.66 0.18 17.02
N VAL A 430 40.99 1.33 17.16
CA VAL A 430 40.71 2.26 16.05
C VAL A 430 41.57 3.54 16.15
N ILE A 431 42.77 3.44 16.68
CA ILE A 431 43.65 4.60 16.95
C ILE A 431 44.19 5.27 15.67
N GLY A 432 43.95 4.71 14.48
CA GLY A 432 44.44 5.26 13.20
C GLY A 432 43.62 6.39 12.54
N ALA A 433 42.44 6.76 13.05
CA ALA A 433 41.57 7.72 12.35
C ALA A 433 40.77 8.64 13.28
N ILE A 434 41.46 9.48 14.06
CA ILE A 434 40.89 10.35 15.11
C ILE A 434 39.80 11.34 14.60
N GLN A 435 39.55 11.45 13.29
CA GLN A 435 38.42 12.21 12.73
C GLN A 435 37.21 11.36 12.29
N ALA A 436 37.34 10.04 12.11
CA ALA A 436 36.29 9.18 11.55
C ALA A 436 35.28 8.62 12.58
N TRP A 437 35.54 8.77 13.89
CA TRP A 437 34.70 8.14 14.93
C TRP A 437 33.45 8.96 15.23
N ARG A 438 33.46 10.24 14.89
CA ARG A 438 32.27 11.11 15.02
C ARG A 438 31.14 10.74 14.06
N THR A 439 31.37 9.83 13.11
CA THR A 439 30.38 9.42 12.09
C THR A 439 29.91 7.98 12.19
N ARG A 440 30.44 7.15 13.10
CA ARG A 440 30.00 5.76 13.28
C ARG A 440 29.03 5.65 14.46
N LEU A 441 27.80 5.26 14.16
CA LEU A 441 26.77 5.02 15.17
C LEU A 441 27.07 3.72 15.92
N ILE A 442 27.03 3.78 17.26
CA ILE A 442 27.17 2.61 18.13
C ILE A 442 25.82 2.42 18.80
N LEU A 443 25.19 1.27 18.55
CA LEU A 443 23.80 0.98 18.87
C LEU A 443 23.70 -0.16 19.88
N LEU A 444 22.92 0.07 20.93
CA LEU A 444 22.44 -0.98 21.82
C LEU A 444 20.92 -0.96 21.86
N LEU A 445 20.31 -2.04 21.38
CA LEU A 445 18.87 -2.21 21.36
C LEU A 445 18.47 -3.26 22.41
N LEU A 446 17.70 -2.82 23.40
CA LEU A 446 17.20 -3.62 24.52
C LEU A 446 15.67 -3.51 24.63
N ALA A 447 15.00 -3.08 23.56
CA ALA A 447 13.57 -2.85 23.56
C ALA A 447 12.79 -4.13 23.88
N ALA A 448 11.64 -4.01 24.53
CA ALA A 448 10.73 -5.13 24.80
C ALA A 448 11.37 -6.30 25.56
N ASN A 449 12.15 -5.99 26.60
CA ASN A 449 12.67 -6.95 27.57
C ASN A 449 11.89 -6.86 28.89
N ARG A 450 12.43 -7.43 29.98
CA ARG A 450 11.83 -7.42 31.33
C ARG A 450 12.60 -6.52 32.29
N LEU A 451 13.27 -5.48 31.79
CA LEU A 451 14.05 -4.58 32.62
C LEU A 451 13.12 -3.77 33.53
N SER A 452 13.27 -3.91 34.85
CA SER A 452 12.38 -3.28 35.84
C SER A 452 12.99 -2.03 36.49
N SER A 453 14.31 -2.00 36.64
CA SER A 453 15.05 -0.84 37.17
C SER A 453 16.54 -0.90 36.82
N LEU A 454 17.20 0.25 36.83
CA LEU A 454 18.64 0.40 36.61
C LEU A 454 19.24 1.11 37.84
N THR A 455 19.61 0.36 38.90
CA THR A 455 19.80 0.91 40.26
C THR A 455 21.22 1.09 40.85
N ASP A 456 22.37 0.61 40.29
CA ASP A 456 23.75 0.89 40.81
C ASP A 456 24.93 0.34 39.92
N PRO A 457 26.22 0.77 40.10
CA PRO A 457 26.92 1.95 39.53
C PRO A 457 27.37 1.75 38.05
N PRO A 458 27.79 2.81 37.31
CA PRO A 458 27.28 3.08 35.95
C PRO A 458 27.23 1.84 35.05
N PHE A 459 26.02 1.43 34.67
CA PHE A 459 25.74 0.22 33.87
C PHE A 459 26.49 0.15 32.54
N PHE A 460 26.92 1.31 32.03
CA PHE A 460 27.69 1.40 30.80
C PHE A 460 29.06 2.04 31.04
N ALA A 461 29.65 1.82 32.22
CA ALA A 461 30.95 2.38 32.60
C ALA A 461 32.03 2.12 31.55
N HIS A 462 31.97 0.96 30.91
CA HIS A 462 32.95 0.52 29.93
C HIS A 462 32.49 0.66 28.46
N SER A 463 31.38 1.36 28.22
CA SER A 463 30.84 1.62 26.87
C SER A 463 30.64 3.13 26.60
N PRO A 464 31.63 4.01 26.87
CA PRO A 464 31.45 5.47 26.80
C PRO A 464 31.18 6.01 25.38
N ALA A 465 31.46 5.20 24.34
CA ALA A 465 31.24 5.55 22.94
C ALA A 465 29.80 5.27 22.45
N LEU A 466 28.94 4.68 23.27
CA LEU A 466 27.55 4.39 22.89
C LEU A 466 26.80 5.68 22.52
N SER A 467 26.26 5.73 21.30
CA SER A 467 25.56 6.92 20.79
C SER A 467 24.04 6.73 20.72
N HIS A 468 23.56 5.50 20.54
CA HIS A 468 22.15 5.17 20.44
C HIS A 468 21.80 4.05 21.42
N LEU A 469 20.81 4.31 22.28
CA LEU A 469 20.34 3.37 23.28
C LEU A 469 18.81 3.27 23.22
N ASP A 470 18.31 2.05 23.01
CA ASP A 470 16.87 1.76 23.05
C ASP A 470 16.52 0.89 24.25
N LEU A 471 15.75 1.46 25.17
CA LEU A 471 15.21 0.81 26.38
C LEU A 471 13.68 0.78 26.36
N SER A 472 13.05 1.01 25.21
CA SER A 472 11.60 1.08 25.09
C SER A 472 10.89 -0.24 25.39
N PHE A 473 9.58 -0.20 25.66
CA PHE A 473 8.74 -1.38 25.90
C PHE A 473 9.23 -2.30 27.04
N ASN A 474 9.93 -1.75 28.03
CA ASN A 474 10.37 -2.48 29.22
C ASN A 474 9.43 -2.20 30.40
N GLN A 475 9.81 -2.64 31.60
CA GLN A 475 9.07 -2.41 32.84
C GLN A 475 9.76 -1.39 33.75
N ILE A 476 10.54 -0.46 33.16
CA ILE A 476 11.41 0.43 33.93
C ILE A 476 10.55 1.41 34.72
N THR A 477 10.64 1.31 36.04
CA THR A 477 9.94 2.21 36.98
C THR A 477 10.82 3.37 37.44
N ARG A 478 12.14 3.13 37.57
CA ARG A 478 13.12 4.09 38.07
C ARG A 478 14.50 3.90 37.44
N LEU A 479 15.21 5.01 37.24
CA LEU A 479 16.61 5.07 36.81
C LEU A 479 17.46 5.71 37.90
N ALA A 480 18.59 5.10 38.26
CA ALA A 480 19.51 5.68 39.25
C ALA A 480 20.18 6.95 38.73
N PRO A 481 20.54 7.91 39.61
CA PRO A 481 21.18 9.18 39.24
C PRO A 481 22.46 9.04 38.41
N ALA A 482 23.25 7.99 38.63
CA ALA A 482 24.49 7.74 37.92
C ALA A 482 24.36 6.69 36.80
N ALA A 483 23.13 6.28 36.42
CA ALA A 483 22.92 5.16 35.51
C ALA A 483 23.61 5.34 34.15
N PHE A 484 23.62 6.57 33.62
CA PHE A 484 24.22 6.90 32.32
C PHE A 484 25.45 7.80 32.43
N SER A 485 26.00 8.04 33.61
CA SER A 485 27.02 9.09 33.83
C SER A 485 28.27 8.98 32.93
N THR A 486 28.58 7.77 32.44
CA THR A 486 29.73 7.49 31.54
C THR A 486 29.39 7.58 30.05
N LEU A 487 28.12 7.65 29.67
CA LEU A 487 27.65 7.72 28.28
C LEU A 487 27.68 9.16 27.75
N LEU A 488 28.88 9.74 27.65
CA LEU A 488 29.06 11.13 27.24
C LEU A 488 28.80 11.35 25.73
N ALA A 489 28.88 10.29 24.93
CA ALA A 489 28.60 10.31 23.49
C ALA A 489 27.13 10.03 23.14
N LEU A 490 26.25 9.81 24.12
CA LEU A 490 24.85 9.46 23.89
C LEU A 490 24.12 10.61 23.19
N ASP A 491 23.65 10.32 21.98
CA ASP A 491 22.96 11.24 21.08
C ASP A 491 21.46 10.98 21.07
N THR A 492 21.06 9.69 21.04
CA THR A 492 19.65 9.29 20.96
C THR A 492 19.31 8.27 22.04
N LEU A 493 18.22 8.53 22.77
CA LEU A 493 17.70 7.68 23.83
C LEU A 493 16.19 7.44 23.69
N PHE A 494 15.82 6.17 23.60
CA PHE A 494 14.43 5.71 23.57
C PHE A 494 14.05 5.08 24.90
N LEU A 495 12.99 5.59 25.52
CA LEU A 495 12.45 5.15 26.81
C LEU A 495 10.92 5.02 26.78
N GLN A 496 10.30 5.03 25.59
CA GLN A 496 8.85 4.93 25.45
C GLN A 496 8.29 3.59 25.94
N HIS A 497 7.01 3.55 26.31
CA HIS A 497 6.34 2.34 26.80
C HIS A 497 7.07 1.69 27.99
N ASN A 498 7.42 2.51 28.99
CA ASN A 498 7.91 2.05 30.28
C ASN A 498 6.94 2.47 31.39
N LEU A 499 7.35 2.35 32.65
CA LEU A 499 6.54 2.68 33.83
C LEU A 499 7.09 3.89 34.59
N LEU A 500 7.81 4.79 33.90
CA LEU A 500 8.40 5.97 34.52
C LEU A 500 7.32 6.92 35.02
N LEU A 501 7.42 7.32 36.30
CA LEU A 501 6.51 8.29 36.94
C LEU A 501 6.99 9.75 36.79
N ILE A 502 8.29 9.93 36.57
CA ILE A 502 8.94 11.23 36.41
C ILE A 502 9.94 11.17 35.26
N VAL A 503 10.22 12.32 34.66
CA VAL A 503 11.36 12.46 33.73
C VAL A 503 12.65 12.15 34.52
N PRO A 504 13.50 11.21 34.07
CA PRO A 504 14.66 10.74 34.84
C PRO A 504 15.85 11.72 34.75
N ARG A 505 15.64 12.93 35.27
CA ARG A 505 16.57 14.06 35.14
C ARG A 505 17.95 13.76 35.72
N GLU A 506 18.01 13.19 36.92
CA GLU A 506 19.27 12.94 37.62
C GLU A 506 20.16 11.97 36.82
N ALA A 507 19.55 10.92 36.27
CA ALA A 507 20.21 9.93 35.41
C ALA A 507 20.78 10.53 34.11
N LEU A 508 20.22 11.64 33.63
CA LEU A 508 20.54 12.28 32.35
C LEU A 508 21.39 13.56 32.50
N ILE A 509 21.90 13.86 33.69
CA ILE A 509 22.62 15.11 33.96
C ILE A 509 23.97 15.19 33.23
N ALA A 510 24.60 14.06 32.93
CA ALA A 510 25.88 14.00 32.22
C ALA A 510 25.72 13.99 30.69
N GLN A 511 24.51 13.78 30.17
CA GLN A 511 24.20 13.58 28.75
C GLN A 511 24.07 14.92 28.00
N THR A 512 25.12 15.76 28.03
CA THR A 512 25.10 17.08 27.38
C THR A 512 25.09 17.02 25.85
N ALA A 513 25.44 15.86 25.28
CA ALA A 513 25.46 15.61 23.84
C ALA A 513 24.09 15.18 23.27
N LEU A 514 23.10 14.87 24.12
CA LEU A 514 21.83 14.29 23.71
C LEU A 514 21.08 15.20 22.73
N HIS A 515 20.71 14.65 21.58
CA HIS A 515 19.97 15.30 20.50
C HIS A 515 18.50 14.87 20.46
N THR A 516 18.23 13.59 20.68
CA THR A 516 16.89 13.00 20.66
C THR A 516 16.57 12.26 21.96
N LEU A 517 15.44 12.61 22.58
CA LEU A 517 14.89 11.92 23.73
C LEU A 517 13.40 11.61 23.51
N VAL A 518 13.04 10.33 23.63
CA VAL A 518 11.65 9.86 23.50
C VAL A 518 11.21 9.16 24.78
N LEU A 519 10.16 9.70 25.38
CA LEU A 519 9.58 9.28 26.67
C LEU A 519 8.09 8.95 26.54
N ASP A 520 7.63 8.70 25.32
CA ASP A 520 6.21 8.49 25.00
C ASP A 520 5.60 7.32 25.79
N ALA A 521 4.28 7.37 26.04
CA ALA A 521 3.55 6.25 26.64
C ALA A 521 4.17 5.73 27.96
N ASN A 522 4.59 6.64 28.84
CA ASN A 522 4.98 6.35 30.22
C ASN A 522 3.86 6.76 31.19
N ARG A 523 4.16 6.86 32.48
CA ARG A 523 3.24 7.33 33.53
C ARG A 523 3.69 8.67 34.11
N ILE A 524 4.36 9.50 33.31
CA ILE A 524 4.98 10.74 33.78
C ILE A 524 3.91 11.76 34.15
N GLU A 525 3.93 12.24 35.39
CA GLU A 525 2.90 13.14 35.93
C GLU A 525 3.29 14.63 35.87
N SER A 526 4.59 14.92 35.87
CA SER A 526 5.13 16.29 35.83
C SER A 526 6.45 16.40 35.06
N LEU A 527 6.73 17.62 34.60
CA LEU A 527 8.01 18.02 34.03
C LEU A 527 8.92 18.65 35.10
N PRO A 528 10.25 18.59 34.97
CA PRO A 528 11.18 19.17 35.94
C PRO A 528 11.17 20.71 35.97
N THR A 529 11.34 21.30 37.16
CA THR A 529 11.46 22.76 37.37
C THR A 529 12.87 23.31 37.08
N GLN A 530 12.96 24.59 36.71
CA GLN A 530 14.06 25.34 36.06
C GLN A 530 15.54 25.15 36.47
N THR A 531 15.90 24.58 37.62
CA THR A 531 17.24 24.88 38.17
C THR A 531 18.40 24.06 37.62
N THR A 532 18.23 22.93 36.92
CA THR A 532 19.38 22.00 36.74
C THR A 532 19.29 20.94 35.60
N ALA A 533 18.47 21.08 34.55
CA ALA A 533 18.46 20.11 33.43
C ALA A 533 19.44 20.52 32.29
N PRO A 534 20.52 19.77 31.96
CA PRO A 534 21.58 20.25 31.08
C PRO A 534 21.51 19.58 29.70
N TRP A 535 20.48 19.87 28.88
CA TRP A 535 20.39 19.35 27.51
C TRP A 535 20.51 20.46 26.44
N PRO A 536 21.67 21.16 26.39
CA PRO A 536 21.84 22.32 25.52
C PRO A 536 21.78 21.96 24.02
N ARG A 537 21.98 20.69 23.66
CA ARG A 537 21.96 20.18 22.28
C ARG A 537 20.69 19.44 21.89
N LEU A 538 19.75 19.27 22.82
CA LEU A 538 18.51 18.54 22.54
C LEU A 538 17.71 19.26 21.47
N ALA A 539 17.50 18.59 20.35
CA ALA A 539 16.72 19.12 19.23
C ALA A 539 15.34 18.48 19.14
N ARG A 540 15.19 17.23 19.61
CA ARG A 540 13.92 16.50 19.59
C ARG A 540 13.58 15.94 20.96
N LEU A 541 12.45 16.39 21.50
CA LEU A 541 11.86 15.85 22.72
C LEU A 541 10.43 15.40 22.43
N SER A 542 10.15 14.13 22.68
CA SER A 542 8.80 13.58 22.63
C SER A 542 8.45 12.98 23.98
N ILE A 543 7.33 13.42 24.57
CA ILE A 543 6.79 12.91 25.83
C ILE A 543 5.27 12.79 25.74
N ASN A 544 4.78 12.35 24.58
CA ASN A 544 3.35 12.22 24.34
C ASN A 544 2.77 11.03 25.13
N SER A 545 1.45 10.95 25.20
CA SER A 545 0.75 9.81 25.81
C SER A 545 1.16 9.54 27.27
N ASN A 546 1.40 10.60 28.04
CA ASN A 546 1.75 10.55 29.46
C ASN A 546 0.60 11.10 30.33
N ARG A 547 0.86 11.38 31.61
CA ARG A 547 -0.13 11.88 32.58
C ARG A 547 0.14 13.32 33.00
N ILE A 548 0.88 14.08 32.19
CA ILE A 548 1.29 15.44 32.52
C ILE A 548 0.06 16.34 32.59
N SER A 549 -0.19 16.94 33.76
CA SER A 549 -1.38 17.78 34.00
C SER A 549 -1.09 19.28 33.92
N SER A 550 0.15 19.69 34.17
CA SER A 550 0.61 21.07 34.09
C SER A 550 2.05 21.17 33.59
N ILE A 551 2.36 22.29 32.93
CA ILE A 551 3.72 22.66 32.56
C ILE A 551 4.09 23.91 33.35
N ASP A 552 5.21 23.85 34.07
CA ASP A 552 5.71 24.99 34.82
C ASP A 552 6.31 26.07 33.92
N GLU A 553 6.39 27.28 34.44
CA GLU A 553 7.01 28.39 33.73
C GLU A 553 8.49 28.07 33.49
N ARG A 554 8.96 28.36 32.27
CA ARG A 554 10.31 28.04 31.76
C ARG A 554 10.80 26.61 32.02
N ALA A 555 9.90 25.61 32.00
CA ALA A 555 10.27 24.19 32.13
C ALA A 555 11.34 23.72 31.12
N PHE A 556 11.51 24.44 30.01
CA PHE A 556 12.49 24.13 28.95
C PHE A 556 13.59 25.19 28.79
N SER A 557 13.81 26.05 29.79
CA SER A 557 14.71 27.20 29.69
C SER A 557 16.16 26.88 29.32
N SER A 558 16.62 25.64 29.48
CA SER A 558 17.97 25.18 29.14
C SER A 558 18.08 24.48 27.77
N ALA A 559 16.96 24.19 27.11
CA ALA A 559 16.88 23.44 25.86
C ALA A 559 16.85 24.35 24.62
N PHE A 560 17.80 25.28 24.52
CA PHE A 560 17.81 26.32 23.46
C PHE A 560 17.91 25.76 22.02
N SER A 561 18.43 24.53 21.87
CA SER A 561 18.54 23.87 20.57
C SER A 561 17.26 23.13 20.15
N LEU A 562 16.23 23.10 20.99
CA LEU A 562 15.01 22.32 20.73
C LEU A 562 14.31 22.84 19.47
N ARG A 563 14.04 21.92 18.54
CA ARG A 563 13.35 22.17 17.25
C ARG A 563 12.00 21.46 17.20
N TYR A 564 11.91 20.28 17.81
CA TYR A 564 10.70 19.46 17.85
C TYR A 564 10.32 19.17 19.30
N LEU A 565 9.10 19.54 19.68
CA LEU A 565 8.52 19.24 20.98
C LEU A 565 7.12 18.64 20.81
N ASP A 566 6.96 17.39 21.27
CA ASP A 566 5.67 16.71 21.30
C ASP A 566 5.22 16.44 22.75
N LEU A 567 4.14 17.11 23.13
CA LEU A 567 3.44 17.01 24.40
C LEU A 567 2.00 16.52 24.21
N SER A 568 1.68 15.97 23.03
CA SER A 568 0.33 15.51 22.68
C SER A 568 -0.15 14.38 23.59
N ARG A 569 -1.47 14.15 23.65
CA ARG A 569 -2.08 13.04 24.42
C ARG A 569 -1.67 13.02 25.91
N ASN A 570 -1.54 14.19 26.53
CA ASN A 570 -1.35 14.34 27.97
C ASN A 570 -2.65 14.85 28.62
N ARG A 571 -2.58 15.33 29.85
CA ARG A 571 -3.71 15.89 30.62
C ARG A 571 -3.53 17.39 30.87
N ILE A 572 -2.80 18.09 30.00
CA ILE A 572 -2.42 19.49 30.23
C ILE A 572 -3.69 20.35 30.18
N VAL A 573 -3.98 21.06 31.28
CA VAL A 573 -5.22 21.87 31.41
C VAL A 573 -5.03 23.33 30.98
N ALA A 574 -3.83 23.87 31.18
CA ALA A 574 -3.49 25.25 30.82
C ALA A 574 -2.00 25.36 30.49
N VAL A 575 -1.67 26.29 29.58
CA VAL A 575 -0.29 26.66 29.25
C VAL A 575 -0.03 28.04 29.82
N LYS A 576 0.87 28.12 30.80
CA LYS A 576 1.19 29.34 31.55
C LYS A 576 2.04 30.31 30.71
N SER A 577 2.20 31.52 31.23
CA SER A 577 3.11 32.51 30.65
C SER A 577 4.55 31.97 30.62
N HIS A 578 5.34 32.34 29.61
CA HIS A 578 6.77 32.03 29.54
C HIS A 578 7.13 30.52 29.58
N THR A 579 6.18 29.61 29.38
CA THR A 579 6.44 28.16 29.37
C THR A 579 7.46 27.76 28.29
N PHE A 580 7.35 28.35 27.10
CA PHE A 580 8.23 28.09 25.95
C PHE A 580 9.18 29.26 25.67
N GLU A 581 9.42 30.11 26.67
CA GLU A 581 10.36 31.24 26.56
C GLU A 581 11.76 30.73 26.19
N LEU A 582 12.47 31.46 25.32
CA LEU A 582 13.82 31.13 24.81
C LEU A 582 13.92 29.88 23.90
N LEU A 583 12.82 29.16 23.66
CA LEU A 583 12.81 28.04 22.72
C LEU A 583 12.79 28.52 21.27
N ARG A 584 13.51 27.78 20.42
CA ARG A 584 13.51 27.97 18.96
C ARG A 584 12.86 26.78 18.25
N VAL A 585 11.72 26.32 18.78
CA VAL A 585 11.02 25.16 18.22
C VAL A 585 10.40 25.51 16.86
N THR A 586 10.60 24.64 15.88
CA THR A 586 9.95 24.72 14.58
C THR A 586 8.65 23.93 14.57
N THR A 587 8.56 22.86 15.37
CA THR A 587 7.35 22.04 15.51
C THR A 587 6.97 21.92 16.98
N LEU A 588 5.75 22.38 17.31
CA LEU A 588 5.14 22.28 18.63
C LEU A 588 3.82 21.52 18.53
N LEU A 589 3.76 20.34 19.16
CA LEU A 589 2.56 19.51 19.18
C LEU A 589 2.00 19.45 20.60
N LEU A 590 0.77 19.93 20.75
CA LEU A 590 0.01 19.99 22.01
C LEU A 590 -1.37 19.35 21.84
N SER A 591 -1.61 18.62 20.76
CA SER A 591 -2.92 18.08 20.44
C SER A 591 -3.37 16.98 21.40
N LYS A 592 -4.69 16.77 21.48
CA LYS A 592 -5.30 15.75 22.37
C LYS A 592 -4.93 15.93 23.84
N ASN A 593 -4.92 17.17 24.32
CA ASN A 593 -4.79 17.52 25.73
C ASN A 593 -6.13 18.03 26.28
N GLU A 594 -6.12 18.60 27.49
CA GLU A 594 -7.30 19.20 28.11
C GLU A 594 -7.21 20.73 28.18
N ILE A 595 -6.48 21.36 27.24
CA ILE A 595 -6.14 22.78 27.33
C ILE A 595 -7.42 23.60 27.19
N LYS A 596 -7.82 24.27 28.26
CA LYS A 596 -8.99 25.16 28.31
C LYS A 596 -8.61 26.61 28.01
N GLN A 597 -7.41 27.00 28.43
CA GLN A 597 -6.90 28.36 28.35
C GLN A 597 -5.44 28.35 27.91
N LEU A 598 -5.12 29.25 26.99
CA LEU A 598 -3.78 29.52 26.48
C LEU A 598 -3.43 30.95 26.92
N HIS A 599 -2.28 31.17 27.56
CA HIS A 599 -1.87 32.52 27.93
C HIS A 599 -1.28 33.25 26.71
N PRO A 600 -1.57 34.54 26.44
CA PRO A 600 -1.05 35.26 25.27
C PRO A 600 0.47 35.13 25.07
N MET A 601 1.24 35.31 26.15
CA MET A 601 2.71 35.25 26.11
C MET A 601 3.29 33.82 26.14
N SER A 602 2.48 32.76 26.05
CA SER A 602 3.00 31.40 26.17
C SER A 602 3.76 30.93 24.93
N ILE A 603 3.24 31.20 23.73
CA ILE A 603 3.84 30.82 22.44
C ILE A 603 4.33 32.02 21.62
N ALA A 604 4.04 33.25 22.05
CA ALA A 604 4.38 34.50 21.35
C ALA A 604 5.89 34.68 21.08
N HIS A 605 6.76 34.05 21.88
CA HIS A 605 8.21 34.21 21.73
C HIS A 605 8.85 33.24 20.72
N ILE A 606 8.08 32.33 20.11
CA ILE A 606 8.59 31.28 19.23
C ILE A 606 8.53 31.72 17.76
N ASN A 607 9.52 32.51 17.33
CA ASN A 607 9.49 33.16 16.01
C ASN A 607 9.81 32.22 14.82
N ASP A 608 10.52 31.11 15.06
CA ASP A 608 10.98 30.14 14.03
C ASP A 608 9.96 29.02 13.74
N MET A 609 8.74 29.17 14.25
CA MET A 609 7.69 28.18 14.24
C MET A 609 7.17 27.90 12.81
N ARG A 610 7.23 26.64 12.38
CA ARG A 610 6.68 26.17 11.10
C ARG A 610 5.42 25.33 11.27
N ARG A 611 5.28 24.62 12.38
CA ARG A 611 4.13 23.77 12.65
C ARG A 611 3.67 23.89 14.10
N VAL A 612 2.38 24.19 14.27
CA VAL A 612 1.69 24.13 15.56
C VAL A 612 0.45 23.31 15.44
N ASP A 613 0.29 22.38 16.36
CA ASP A 613 -0.92 21.58 16.50
C ASP A 613 -1.47 21.70 17.92
N LEU A 614 -2.56 22.45 18.05
CA LEU A 614 -3.36 22.58 19.26
C LEU A 614 -4.70 21.85 19.11
N SER A 615 -4.84 20.98 18.11
CA SER A 615 -6.11 20.31 17.82
C SER A 615 -6.56 19.36 18.94
N HIS A 616 -7.84 19.00 18.97
CA HIS A 616 -8.40 18.09 19.98
C HIS A 616 -8.15 18.55 21.43
N ASN A 617 -8.31 19.86 21.70
CA ASN A 617 -8.24 20.43 23.05
C ASN A 617 -9.63 20.97 23.47
N LYS A 618 -9.68 21.79 24.52
CA LYS A 618 -10.92 22.38 25.06
C LYS A 618 -10.88 23.92 24.98
N LEU A 619 -10.13 24.47 24.03
CA LEU A 619 -9.99 25.92 23.87
C LEU A 619 -11.32 26.53 23.46
N ARG A 620 -11.75 27.58 24.16
CA ARG A 620 -12.95 28.38 23.84
C ARG A 620 -12.65 29.67 23.09
N ILE A 621 -11.48 30.24 23.34
CA ILE A 621 -11.03 31.51 22.78
C ILE A 621 -9.56 31.34 22.40
N LEU A 622 -9.17 31.89 21.24
CA LEU A 622 -7.77 32.12 20.91
C LEU A 622 -7.43 33.57 21.27
N PRO A 623 -6.56 33.83 22.26
CA PRO A 623 -6.37 35.16 22.78
C PRO A 623 -5.52 36.05 21.87
N SER A 624 -5.66 37.35 22.04
CA SER A 624 -4.91 38.39 21.34
C SER A 624 -3.39 38.20 21.51
N ARG A 625 -2.64 38.41 20.42
CA ARG A 625 -1.18 38.32 20.32
C ARG A 625 -0.58 36.98 20.78
N CYS A 626 -1.35 35.91 20.72
CA CYS A 626 -0.87 34.60 21.14
C CYS A 626 0.26 34.09 20.24
N ILE A 627 0.13 34.26 18.92
CA ILE A 627 1.20 34.00 17.95
C ILE A 627 1.69 35.35 17.46
N PHE A 628 2.99 35.60 17.59
CA PHE A 628 3.58 36.92 17.41
C PHE A 628 4.82 36.84 16.51
N ASN A 629 4.85 37.67 15.48
CA ASN A 629 6.01 37.91 14.62
C ASN A 629 6.63 36.65 13.99
N VAL A 630 5.78 35.77 13.45
CA VAL A 630 6.22 34.53 12.75
C VAL A 630 6.26 34.76 11.25
N THR A 631 7.42 34.51 10.63
CA THR A 631 7.63 34.81 9.20
C THR A 631 6.85 33.84 8.29
N SER A 632 6.84 32.55 8.59
CA SER A 632 6.12 31.55 7.79
C SER A 632 5.78 30.33 8.63
N VAL A 633 4.48 30.02 8.73
CA VAL A 633 3.97 28.80 9.33
C VAL A 633 3.47 27.89 8.22
N ASP A 634 4.02 26.70 8.07
CA ASP A 634 3.57 25.75 7.05
C ASP A 634 2.19 25.18 7.43
N ARG A 635 1.97 24.88 8.72
CA ARG A 635 0.69 24.36 9.22
C ARG A 635 0.36 24.86 10.62
N LEU A 636 -0.80 25.49 10.75
CA LEU A 636 -1.40 25.87 12.03
C LEU A 636 -2.74 25.14 12.17
N SER A 637 -2.87 24.25 13.15
CA SER A 637 -4.13 23.56 13.43
C SER A 637 -4.65 23.87 14.82
N LEU A 638 -5.90 24.34 14.84
CA LEU A 638 -6.76 24.56 15.99
C LEU A 638 -7.99 23.64 15.94
N ALA A 639 -7.97 22.63 15.08
CA ALA A 639 -9.13 21.80 14.78
C ALA A 639 -9.68 21.08 16.01
N ARG A 640 -10.98 20.75 16.02
CA ARG A 640 -11.60 19.92 17.06
C ARG A 640 -11.39 20.48 18.47
N ASN A 641 -11.54 21.79 18.61
CA ASN A 641 -11.59 22.50 19.89
C ASN A 641 -13.05 22.91 20.20
N GLN A 642 -13.23 23.91 21.06
CA GLN A 642 -14.54 24.49 21.38
C GLN A 642 -14.55 25.99 21.07
N LEU A 643 -13.77 26.44 20.07
CA LEU A 643 -13.57 27.85 19.79
C LEU A 643 -14.90 28.49 19.39
N GLU A 644 -15.35 29.47 20.18
CA GLU A 644 -16.57 30.25 19.94
C GLU A 644 -16.25 31.53 19.15
N HIS A 645 -15.07 32.12 19.38
CA HIS A 645 -14.54 33.26 18.66
C HIS A 645 -13.00 33.29 18.73
N LEU A 646 -12.39 34.07 17.83
CA LEU A 646 -10.96 34.38 17.79
C LEU A 646 -10.82 35.87 18.17
N GLU A 647 -9.96 36.21 19.14
CA GLU A 647 -9.76 37.61 19.53
C GLU A 647 -9.04 38.42 18.44
N ASN A 648 -9.23 39.73 18.47
CA ASN A 648 -8.49 40.65 17.60
C ASN A 648 -6.99 40.50 17.82
N ASP A 649 -6.22 40.60 16.75
CA ASP A 649 -4.77 40.49 16.75
C ASP A 649 -4.22 39.17 17.31
N ALA A 650 -5.01 38.08 17.38
CA ALA A 650 -4.54 36.78 17.85
C ALA A 650 -3.33 36.25 17.07
N LEU A 651 -3.24 36.58 15.78
CA LEU A 651 -2.15 36.28 14.87
C LEU A 651 -1.41 37.57 14.47
N TYR A 652 -0.61 38.10 15.40
CA TYR A 652 0.08 39.39 15.25
C TYR A 652 1.34 39.25 14.39
N GLU A 653 1.46 40.05 13.32
CA GLU A 653 2.64 40.05 12.42
C GLU A 653 2.99 38.67 11.81
N VAL A 654 1.98 37.80 11.59
CA VAL A 654 2.17 36.53 10.89
C VAL A 654 2.13 36.78 9.38
N ARG A 655 3.23 36.51 8.66
CA ARG A 655 3.34 36.90 7.24
C ARG A 655 2.84 35.86 6.25
N ARG A 656 2.98 34.57 6.56
CA ARG A 656 2.53 33.47 5.70
C ARG A 656 2.04 32.29 6.51
N ILE A 657 0.91 31.71 6.10
CA ILE A 657 0.41 30.43 6.59
C ILE A 657 0.17 29.52 5.39
N GLY A 658 0.81 28.35 5.33
CA GLY A 658 0.54 27.37 4.27
C GLY A 658 -0.89 26.85 4.39
N ARG A 659 -1.15 26.08 5.45
CA ARG A 659 -2.49 25.61 5.81
C ARG A 659 -2.91 26.10 7.19
N PHE A 660 -4.04 26.79 7.25
CA PHE A 660 -4.70 27.17 8.49
C PHE A 660 -5.97 26.34 8.68
N ASP A 661 -6.00 25.51 9.71
CA ASP A 661 -7.08 24.59 10.00
C ASP A 661 -7.75 24.93 11.33
N VAL A 662 -8.98 25.43 11.26
CA VAL A 662 -9.83 25.79 12.40
C VAL A 662 -11.12 24.96 12.38
N SER A 663 -11.09 23.81 11.70
CA SER A 663 -12.25 22.95 11.50
C SER A 663 -12.79 22.34 12.81
N HIS A 664 -14.03 21.86 12.80
CA HIS A 664 -14.66 21.21 13.96
C HIS A 664 -14.61 22.07 15.24
N ASN A 665 -15.02 23.33 15.14
CA ASN A 665 -15.13 24.27 16.25
C ASN A 665 -16.57 24.77 16.39
N ARG A 666 -16.79 25.91 17.07
CA ARG A 666 -18.11 26.51 17.29
C ARG A 666 -18.15 27.97 16.81
N LEU A 667 -17.31 28.31 15.85
CA LEU A 667 -17.22 29.68 15.33
C LEU A 667 -18.52 30.04 14.62
N LYS A 668 -19.11 31.17 15.00
CA LYS A 668 -20.28 31.74 14.31
C LYS A 668 -19.91 32.77 13.25
N ILE A 669 -18.78 33.44 13.46
CA ILE A 669 -18.26 34.50 12.62
C ILE A 669 -16.75 34.27 12.45
N PHE A 670 -16.24 34.47 11.23
CA PHE A 670 -14.82 34.61 10.97
C PHE A 670 -14.56 35.99 10.36
N SER A 671 -13.60 36.73 10.92
CA SER A 671 -13.26 38.08 10.51
C SER A 671 -11.74 38.29 10.45
N CYS A 672 -11.34 39.25 9.61
CA CYS A 672 -9.97 39.63 9.39
C CYS A 672 -9.30 40.37 10.57
N THR A 673 -10.06 40.75 11.60
CA THR A 673 -9.53 41.44 12.78
C THR A 673 -8.54 40.61 13.59
N ILE A 674 -8.42 39.30 13.31
CA ILE A 674 -7.43 38.41 13.94
C ILE A 674 -5.99 38.71 13.50
N PHE A 675 -5.80 39.46 12.40
CA PHE A 675 -4.51 39.80 11.82
C PHE A 675 -4.23 41.31 11.91
N THR A 676 -3.00 41.69 12.26
CA THR A 676 -2.55 43.08 12.19
C THR A 676 -1.89 43.45 10.87
N ALA A 677 -1.25 42.48 10.23
CA ALA A 677 -0.67 42.58 8.90
C ALA A 677 -1.30 41.50 8.00
N LEU A 678 -1.46 41.78 6.71
CA LEU A 678 -2.12 40.87 5.76
C LEU A 678 -1.27 39.60 5.54
N PRO A 679 -1.68 38.43 6.04
CA PRO A 679 -0.93 37.20 5.84
C PRO A 679 -1.20 36.65 4.44
N ARG A 680 -0.20 35.97 3.86
CA ARG A 680 -0.43 35.08 2.72
C ARG A 680 -0.92 33.73 3.24
N ILE A 681 -2.17 33.37 3.02
CA ILE A 681 -2.73 32.05 3.36
C ILE A 681 -2.99 31.27 2.08
N ASP A 682 -2.42 30.06 1.93
CA ASP A 682 -2.66 29.25 0.72
C ASP A 682 -3.93 28.41 0.86
N GLU A 683 -4.11 27.74 2.01
CA GLU A 683 -5.27 26.90 2.33
C GLU A 683 -5.91 27.30 3.66
N LEU A 684 -7.23 27.51 3.64
CA LEU A 684 -8.02 27.79 4.83
C LEU A 684 -9.15 26.77 4.97
N ASP A 685 -9.16 26.09 6.11
CA ASP A 685 -10.16 25.07 6.46
C ASP A 685 -10.96 25.55 7.67
N LEU A 686 -12.21 25.93 7.41
CA LEU A 686 -13.21 26.39 8.36
C LEU A 686 -14.37 25.40 8.49
N SER A 687 -14.20 24.17 7.98
CA SER A 687 -15.26 23.17 7.92
C SER A 687 -15.77 22.76 9.31
N HIS A 688 -16.99 22.24 9.38
CA HIS A 688 -17.61 21.79 10.64
C HIS A 688 -17.60 22.87 11.75
N ASN A 689 -18.05 24.07 11.44
CA ASN A 689 -18.27 25.14 12.40
C ASN A 689 -19.76 25.54 12.42
N LEU A 690 -20.08 26.70 12.98
CA LEU A 690 -21.44 27.26 13.01
C LEU A 690 -21.48 28.59 12.25
N ILE A 691 -20.62 28.74 11.22
CA ILE A 691 -20.39 30.04 10.57
C ILE A 691 -21.64 30.42 9.78
N SER A 692 -22.21 31.57 10.11
CA SER A 692 -23.31 32.20 9.39
C SER A 692 -22.90 33.51 8.72
N SER A 693 -21.77 34.11 9.13
CA SER A 693 -21.22 35.36 8.59
C SER A 693 -19.71 35.26 8.43
N LEU A 694 -19.18 35.72 7.29
CA LEU A 694 -17.78 35.55 6.92
C LEU A 694 -17.22 36.83 6.29
N GLU A 695 -16.04 37.25 6.74
CA GLU A 695 -15.25 38.33 6.12
C GLU A 695 -13.88 37.81 5.70
N LEU A 696 -13.55 37.90 4.41
CA LEU A 696 -12.28 37.44 3.81
C LEU A 696 -11.44 38.56 3.18
N SER A 697 -11.80 39.83 3.41
CA SER A 697 -11.18 41.04 2.83
C SER A 697 -9.65 40.96 2.79
N CYS A 698 -9.04 40.50 3.88
CA CYS A 698 -7.59 40.38 4.07
C CYS A 698 -6.92 39.17 3.41
N LEU A 699 -7.65 38.10 3.07
CA LEU A 699 -7.08 36.82 2.63
C LEU A 699 -7.25 36.55 1.13
N LYS A 700 -8.20 37.25 0.50
CA LYS A 700 -8.66 37.04 -0.87
C LYS A 700 -7.52 36.82 -1.88
N SER A 701 -6.54 37.72 -1.93
CA SER A 701 -5.49 37.70 -2.96
C SER A 701 -4.55 36.47 -2.89
N SER A 702 -4.45 35.83 -1.73
CA SER A 702 -3.52 34.73 -1.49
C SER A 702 -4.12 33.32 -1.53
N LEU A 703 -5.42 33.20 -1.25
CA LEU A 703 -6.06 31.89 -1.06
C LEU A 703 -6.13 31.10 -2.36
N HIS A 704 -5.69 29.83 -2.30
CA HIS A 704 -5.84 28.85 -3.37
C HIS A 704 -6.99 27.87 -3.09
N ARG A 705 -7.17 27.47 -1.82
CA ARG A 705 -8.23 26.58 -1.37
C ARG A 705 -8.97 27.15 -0.16
N LEU A 706 -10.29 27.13 -0.22
CA LEU A 706 -11.16 27.49 0.89
C LEU A 706 -12.20 26.39 1.13
N ASP A 707 -12.20 25.83 2.34
CA ASP A 707 -13.20 24.86 2.79
C ASP A 707 -14.10 25.46 3.87
N LEU A 708 -15.38 25.56 3.55
CA LEU A 708 -16.46 26.07 4.38
C LEU A 708 -17.55 25.00 4.58
N SER A 709 -17.26 23.73 4.30
CA SER A 709 -18.24 22.66 4.39
C SER A 709 -18.79 22.48 5.81
N HIS A 710 -20.00 21.93 5.96
CA HIS A 710 -20.62 21.71 7.27
C HIS A 710 -20.70 23.00 8.14
N ASN A 711 -21.23 24.09 7.58
CA ASN A 711 -21.48 25.36 8.26
C ASN A 711 -22.96 25.77 8.14
N GLN A 712 -23.30 27.02 8.47
CA GLN A 712 -24.67 27.55 8.50
C GLN A 712 -24.88 28.70 7.50
N LEU A 713 -24.12 28.71 6.39
CA LEU A 713 -24.25 29.73 5.37
C LEU A 713 -25.59 29.56 4.62
N GLN A 714 -26.37 30.65 4.52
CA GLN A 714 -27.68 30.64 3.87
C GLN A 714 -27.67 31.22 2.45
N THR A 715 -26.76 32.14 2.17
CA THR A 715 -26.62 32.79 0.87
C THR A 715 -25.15 33.03 0.55
N LEU A 716 -24.81 33.02 -0.73
CA LEU A 716 -23.50 33.44 -1.22
C LEU A 716 -23.65 34.78 -1.96
N GLU A 717 -23.12 35.85 -1.36
CA GLU A 717 -23.21 37.23 -1.87
C GLU A 717 -22.17 37.53 -2.95
N GLU A 718 -22.37 38.63 -3.69
CA GLU A 718 -21.47 39.06 -4.80
C GLU A 718 -20.05 39.37 -4.31
N ASP A 719 -19.94 40.11 -3.21
CA ASP A 719 -18.68 40.74 -2.80
C ASP A 719 -17.80 39.79 -1.97
N LEU A 720 -18.30 38.61 -1.58
CA LEU A 720 -17.60 37.71 -0.67
C LEU A 720 -16.25 37.24 -1.24
N LEU A 721 -16.19 36.96 -2.54
CA LEU A 721 -14.99 36.48 -3.24
C LEU A 721 -14.36 37.55 -4.15
N GLU A 722 -14.87 38.78 -4.13
CA GLU A 722 -14.32 39.88 -4.92
C GLU A 722 -12.83 40.09 -4.59
N GLY A 723 -11.94 40.01 -5.59
CA GLY A 723 -10.50 40.13 -5.41
C GLY A 723 -9.74 38.82 -5.13
N ALA A 724 -10.43 37.68 -5.02
CA ALA A 724 -9.80 36.37 -4.73
C ALA A 724 -9.21 35.67 -5.97
N HIS A 725 -8.38 36.37 -6.74
CA HIS A 725 -7.93 35.94 -8.07
C HIS A 725 -7.05 34.68 -8.13
N SER A 726 -6.58 34.20 -6.98
CA SER A 726 -5.73 33.00 -6.87
C SER A 726 -6.53 31.75 -6.51
N LEU A 727 -7.82 31.90 -6.16
CA LEU A 727 -8.66 30.81 -5.65
C LEU A 727 -8.97 29.82 -6.78
N SER A 728 -8.62 28.55 -6.57
CA SER A 728 -8.83 27.47 -7.54
C SER A 728 -9.85 26.44 -7.05
N SER A 729 -10.00 26.27 -5.73
CA SER A 729 -10.94 25.32 -5.13
C SER A 729 -11.76 25.95 -4.01
N LEU A 730 -13.08 25.81 -4.11
CA LEU A 730 -14.04 26.28 -3.12
C LEU A 730 -15.00 25.15 -2.74
N VAL A 731 -15.04 24.82 -1.46
CA VAL A 731 -15.90 23.77 -0.90
C VAL A 731 -16.92 24.41 0.03
N LEU A 732 -18.20 24.30 -0.32
CA LEU A 732 -19.35 24.86 0.39
C LEU A 732 -20.40 23.78 0.72
N SER A 733 -20.04 22.50 0.63
CA SER A 733 -20.97 21.40 0.82
C SER A 733 -21.51 21.31 2.25
N HIS A 734 -22.70 20.72 2.43
CA HIS A 734 -23.34 20.61 3.74
C HIS A 734 -23.54 21.98 4.46
N ASN A 735 -23.96 23.00 3.73
CA ASN A 735 -24.41 24.28 4.29
C ASN A 735 -25.95 24.38 4.23
N GLN A 736 -26.49 25.58 4.42
CA GLN A 736 -27.92 25.87 4.34
C GLN A 736 -28.22 26.78 3.14
N LEU A 737 -27.41 26.73 2.07
CA LEU A 737 -27.51 27.68 0.97
C LEU A 737 -28.85 27.54 0.25
N LEU A 738 -29.66 28.59 0.28
CA LEU A 738 -30.93 28.70 -0.43
C LEU A 738 -30.75 29.32 -1.82
N SER A 739 -29.78 30.21 -1.98
CA SER A 739 -29.43 30.81 -3.27
C SER A 739 -27.98 31.28 -3.35
N VAL A 740 -27.47 31.34 -4.57
CA VAL A 740 -26.17 31.94 -4.92
C VAL A 740 -26.43 33.21 -5.75
N HIS A 741 -25.73 34.31 -5.44
CA HIS A 741 -25.82 35.53 -6.23
C HIS A 741 -25.27 35.32 -7.64
N ALA A 742 -25.87 35.95 -8.66
CA ALA A 742 -25.51 35.73 -10.07
C ALA A 742 -24.06 36.13 -10.41
N HIS A 743 -23.46 36.99 -9.60
CA HIS A 743 -22.09 37.48 -9.78
C HIS A 743 -21.11 37.02 -8.70
N ALA A 744 -21.53 36.11 -7.80
CA ALA A 744 -20.70 35.63 -6.68
C ALA A 744 -19.32 35.09 -7.09
N PHE A 745 -19.21 34.50 -8.29
CA PHE A 745 -17.96 33.96 -8.82
C PHE A 745 -17.33 34.83 -9.92
N SER A 746 -17.91 35.99 -10.26
CA SER A 746 -17.47 36.78 -11.43
C SER A 746 -16.02 37.28 -11.31
N SER A 747 -15.55 37.53 -10.09
CA SER A 747 -14.22 38.08 -9.79
C SER A 747 -13.13 37.00 -9.58
N VAL A 748 -13.48 35.72 -9.67
CA VAL A 748 -12.59 34.57 -9.46
C VAL A 748 -12.51 33.66 -10.71
N PRO A 749 -11.90 34.14 -11.81
CA PRO A 749 -11.84 33.40 -13.08
C PRO A 749 -10.93 32.15 -13.02
N SER A 750 -10.07 32.05 -12.01
CA SER A 750 -9.17 30.93 -11.72
C SER A 750 -9.86 29.70 -11.10
N LEU A 751 -11.11 29.86 -10.64
CA LEU A 751 -11.82 28.82 -9.92
C LEU A 751 -12.11 27.63 -10.84
N SER A 752 -11.55 26.47 -10.51
CA SER A 752 -11.63 25.25 -11.31
C SER A 752 -12.46 24.15 -10.66
N SER A 753 -12.50 24.11 -9.32
CA SER A 753 -13.27 23.14 -8.55
C SER A 753 -14.24 23.84 -7.62
N ILE A 754 -15.53 23.58 -7.80
CA ILE A 754 -16.62 24.20 -7.04
C ILE A 754 -17.51 23.09 -6.50
N ASP A 755 -17.56 22.96 -5.18
CA ASP A 755 -18.46 22.03 -4.50
C ASP A 755 -19.54 22.79 -3.73
N LEU A 756 -20.79 22.64 -4.19
CA LEU A 756 -22.01 23.18 -3.60
C LEU A 756 -22.96 22.05 -3.16
N ALA A 757 -22.47 20.82 -3.04
CA ALA A 757 -23.30 19.67 -2.76
C ALA A 757 -23.97 19.73 -1.37
N HIS A 758 -25.05 18.96 -1.16
CA HIS A 758 -25.75 18.91 0.14
C HIS A 758 -26.15 20.30 0.68
N ASN A 759 -26.79 21.11 -0.17
CA ASN A 759 -27.36 22.41 0.20
C ASN A 759 -28.88 22.40 -0.08
N HIS A 760 -29.52 23.58 -0.12
CA HIS A 760 -30.96 23.73 -0.34
C HIS A 760 -31.26 24.56 -1.60
N LEU A 761 -30.35 24.51 -2.58
CA LEU A 761 -30.47 25.30 -3.81
C LEU A 761 -31.63 24.79 -4.66
N ARG A 762 -32.60 25.65 -4.96
CA ARG A 762 -33.75 25.35 -5.82
C ARG A 762 -33.56 25.79 -7.27
N LEU A 763 -32.79 26.85 -7.48
CA LEU A 763 -32.44 27.39 -8.80
C LEU A 763 -31.06 28.03 -8.74
N ILE A 764 -30.35 28.01 -9.87
CA ILE A 764 -29.13 28.80 -10.07
C ILE A 764 -29.43 29.89 -11.10
N ARG A 765 -29.05 31.14 -10.80
CA ARG A 765 -29.35 32.30 -11.65
C ARG A 765 -28.48 32.29 -12.92
N LYS A 766 -28.96 32.98 -13.96
CA LYS A 766 -28.20 33.18 -15.20
C LYS A 766 -26.82 33.79 -14.93
N GLY A 767 -25.80 33.33 -15.64
CA GLY A 767 -24.44 33.86 -15.61
C GLY A 767 -23.59 33.46 -14.40
N THR A 768 -24.12 32.68 -13.45
CA THR A 768 -23.44 32.37 -12.18
C THR A 768 -22.03 31.80 -12.37
N PHE A 769 -21.84 30.92 -13.36
CA PHE A 769 -20.55 30.27 -13.66
C PHE A 769 -19.93 30.71 -14.99
N ALA A 770 -20.43 31.80 -15.58
CA ALA A 770 -20.06 32.19 -16.95
C ALA A 770 -18.68 32.86 -17.07
N LYS A 771 -18.05 33.25 -15.96
CA LYS A 771 -16.77 33.98 -15.94
C LYS A 771 -15.56 33.12 -15.58
N GLN A 772 -15.76 31.86 -15.19
CA GLN A 772 -14.69 30.91 -14.92
C GLN A 772 -14.01 30.51 -16.24
N ARG A 773 -12.68 30.51 -16.27
CA ARG A 773 -11.91 30.16 -17.48
C ARG A 773 -12.06 28.69 -17.86
N SER A 774 -11.97 27.81 -16.87
CA SER A 774 -12.16 26.38 -17.03
C SER A 774 -12.48 25.77 -15.68
N ILE A 775 -13.66 25.16 -15.58
CA ILE A 775 -14.15 24.43 -14.43
C ILE A 775 -13.89 22.95 -14.71
N SER A 776 -12.98 22.36 -13.95
CA SER A 776 -12.73 20.92 -14.02
C SER A 776 -13.86 20.13 -13.37
N LEU A 777 -14.42 20.63 -12.27
CA LEU A 777 -15.50 19.99 -11.54
C LEU A 777 -16.47 21.02 -10.94
N LEU A 778 -17.74 20.89 -11.30
CA LEU A 778 -18.86 21.56 -10.64
C LEU A 778 -19.76 20.50 -10.00
N ASP A 779 -19.80 20.49 -8.66
CA ASP A 779 -20.67 19.60 -7.89
C ASP A 779 -21.85 20.37 -7.30
N LEU A 780 -23.05 20.02 -7.76
CA LEU A 780 -24.35 20.55 -7.33
C LEU A 780 -25.22 19.44 -6.74
N SER A 781 -24.63 18.30 -6.36
CA SER A 781 -25.35 17.11 -5.94
C SER A 781 -26.11 17.34 -4.62
N HIS A 782 -27.16 16.57 -4.37
CA HIS A 782 -27.99 16.62 -3.16
C HIS A 782 -28.49 18.04 -2.83
N ASN A 783 -29.06 18.70 -3.82
CA ASN A 783 -29.78 19.97 -3.68
C ASN A 783 -31.26 19.77 -4.02
N ALA A 784 -32.00 20.84 -4.30
CA ALA A 784 -33.41 20.80 -4.69
C ALA A 784 -33.64 21.37 -6.10
N LEU A 785 -32.65 21.22 -7.01
CA LEU A 785 -32.71 21.77 -8.36
C LEU A 785 -33.76 21.02 -9.20
N VAL A 786 -34.65 21.78 -9.82
CA VAL A 786 -35.69 21.24 -10.74
C VAL A 786 -35.29 21.40 -12.21
N THR A 787 -34.47 22.40 -12.52
CA THR A 787 -33.91 22.67 -13.86
C THR A 787 -32.64 23.53 -13.76
N LEU A 788 -31.91 23.68 -14.86
CA LEU A 788 -30.80 24.61 -15.00
C LEU A 788 -31.15 25.71 -16.01
N HIS A 789 -30.81 26.96 -15.67
CA HIS A 789 -31.04 28.10 -16.57
C HIS A 789 -30.13 28.01 -17.80
N PRO A 790 -30.59 28.35 -19.03
CA PRO A 790 -29.80 28.24 -20.26
C PRO A 790 -28.42 28.92 -20.21
N ASP A 791 -28.37 30.16 -19.72
CA ASP A 791 -27.11 30.91 -19.62
C ASP A 791 -26.38 30.75 -18.28
N VAL A 792 -26.57 29.65 -17.54
CA VAL A 792 -25.95 29.49 -16.20
C VAL A 792 -24.45 29.25 -16.27
N LEU A 793 -24.00 28.53 -17.30
CA LEU A 793 -22.60 28.17 -17.58
C LEU A 793 -21.97 29.13 -18.59
N GLY A 794 -20.65 29.08 -18.71
CA GLY A 794 -19.92 29.79 -19.77
C GLY A 794 -19.89 28.98 -21.07
N THR A 795 -19.22 29.52 -22.08
CA THR A 795 -19.00 28.81 -23.35
C THR A 795 -17.86 27.82 -23.20
N ASN A 796 -18.14 26.52 -23.30
CA ASN A 796 -17.16 25.43 -23.26
C ASN A 796 -16.15 25.53 -22.10
N ASN A 797 -16.62 25.96 -20.94
CA ASN A 797 -15.79 26.20 -19.76
C ASN A 797 -15.96 25.15 -18.67
N LEU A 798 -16.59 24.00 -18.96
CA LEU A 798 -16.89 22.95 -17.96
C LEU A 798 -16.51 21.56 -18.48
N TYR A 799 -15.80 20.80 -17.66
CA TYR A 799 -15.39 19.43 -17.94
C TYR A 799 -16.31 18.37 -17.29
N ALA A 800 -16.53 18.47 -15.98
CA ALA A 800 -17.38 17.54 -15.23
C ALA A 800 -18.49 18.26 -14.45
N LEU A 801 -19.73 17.80 -14.64
CA LEU A 801 -20.91 18.31 -13.97
C LEU A 801 -21.58 17.20 -13.17
N LYS A 802 -21.73 17.41 -11.86
CA LYS A 802 -22.48 16.50 -10.97
C LYS A 802 -23.74 17.17 -10.46
N LEU A 803 -24.86 16.48 -10.68
CA LEU A 803 -26.21 16.89 -10.32
C LEU A 803 -26.95 15.77 -9.59
N ALA A 804 -26.23 14.80 -9.03
CA ALA A 804 -26.80 13.64 -8.37
C ALA A 804 -27.77 14.05 -7.24
N GLY A 805 -28.82 13.29 -6.95
CA GLY A 805 -29.67 13.55 -5.78
C GLY A 805 -30.48 14.86 -5.82
N ASN A 806 -30.85 15.37 -6.99
CA ASN A 806 -31.66 16.58 -7.17
C ASN A 806 -33.13 16.26 -7.49
N GLN A 807 -33.91 17.26 -7.93
CA GLN A 807 -35.32 17.14 -8.29
C GLN A 807 -35.56 17.25 -9.80
N LEU A 808 -34.58 16.87 -10.62
CA LEU A 808 -34.68 16.95 -12.08
C LEU A 808 -35.65 15.92 -12.62
N ILE A 809 -36.65 16.36 -13.39
CA ILE A 809 -37.66 15.48 -14.04
C ILE A 809 -37.24 15.11 -15.47
N SER A 810 -36.36 15.90 -16.07
CA SER A 810 -35.79 15.68 -17.40
C SER A 810 -34.34 16.15 -17.43
N ILE A 811 -33.59 15.72 -18.44
CA ILE A 811 -32.23 16.17 -18.69
C ILE A 811 -32.25 17.68 -19.02
N PRO A 812 -31.42 18.52 -18.38
CA PRO A 812 -31.47 19.98 -18.54
C PRO A 812 -30.74 20.46 -19.81
N VAL A 813 -31.19 20.03 -20.99
CA VAL A 813 -30.54 20.23 -22.31
C VAL A 813 -30.19 21.70 -22.57
N GLU A 814 -31.14 22.62 -22.36
CA GLU A 814 -30.90 24.06 -22.60
C GLU A 814 -29.85 24.64 -21.64
N GLY A 815 -29.77 24.15 -20.39
CA GLY A 815 -28.82 24.62 -19.38
C GLY A 815 -27.38 24.15 -19.58
N ILE A 816 -27.18 23.06 -20.33
CA ILE A 816 -25.85 22.50 -20.65
C ILE A 816 -25.43 22.77 -22.11
N ARG A 817 -26.29 23.38 -22.91
CA ARG A 817 -26.03 23.69 -24.33
C ARG A 817 -24.75 24.51 -24.53
N SER A 818 -24.45 25.46 -23.65
CA SER A 818 -23.27 26.33 -23.80
C SER A 818 -21.94 25.62 -23.59
N VAL A 819 -21.94 24.45 -22.94
CA VAL A 819 -20.73 23.64 -22.65
C VAL A 819 -20.64 22.37 -23.50
N SER A 820 -21.46 22.28 -24.56
CA SER A 820 -21.56 21.14 -25.46
C SER A 820 -20.21 20.66 -26.02
N GLY A 821 -19.28 21.60 -26.22
CA GLY A 821 -17.96 21.32 -26.78
C GLY A 821 -16.90 20.91 -25.76
N SER A 822 -17.12 21.06 -24.45
CA SER A 822 -16.12 20.77 -23.42
C SER A 822 -16.50 19.69 -22.40
N ILE A 823 -17.80 19.46 -22.19
CA ILE A 823 -18.26 18.53 -21.14
C ILE A 823 -17.97 17.08 -21.53
N GLU A 824 -17.32 16.34 -20.62
CA GLU A 824 -16.99 14.92 -20.80
C GLU A 824 -17.67 14.03 -19.75
N LEU A 825 -17.97 14.55 -18.56
CA LEU A 825 -18.65 13.81 -17.49
C LEU A 825 -19.94 14.53 -17.06
N LEU A 826 -21.05 13.79 -17.10
CA LEU A 826 -22.35 14.23 -16.61
C LEU A 826 -22.94 13.18 -15.67
N ASP A 827 -23.10 13.55 -14.40
CA ASP A 827 -23.76 12.72 -13.39
C ASP A 827 -25.13 13.31 -13.03
N LEU A 828 -26.17 12.56 -13.35
CA LEU A 828 -27.58 12.85 -13.13
C LEU A 828 -28.24 11.78 -12.23
N SER A 829 -27.45 11.02 -11.47
CA SER A 829 -27.96 9.93 -10.64
C SER A 829 -28.95 10.40 -9.57
N ASP A 830 -29.77 9.49 -9.05
CA ASP A 830 -30.69 9.72 -7.93
C ASP A 830 -31.61 10.96 -8.13
N ASN A 831 -32.10 11.16 -9.36
CA ASN A 831 -33.05 12.21 -9.74
C ASN A 831 -34.45 11.60 -10.06
N TYR A 832 -35.34 12.39 -10.66
CA TYR A 832 -36.71 12.00 -11.02
C TYR A 832 -36.89 11.89 -12.54
N ILE A 833 -35.81 11.63 -13.29
CA ILE A 833 -35.85 11.56 -14.76
C ILE A 833 -36.69 10.35 -15.18
N THR A 834 -37.70 10.59 -16.03
CA THR A 834 -38.69 9.56 -16.40
C THR A 834 -38.46 8.91 -17.76
N SER A 835 -37.79 9.61 -18.68
CA SER A 835 -37.52 9.13 -20.04
C SER A 835 -36.19 9.67 -20.54
N VAL A 836 -35.62 8.95 -21.50
CA VAL A 836 -34.37 9.29 -22.17
C VAL A 836 -34.55 9.06 -23.67
N ASP A 837 -34.28 10.10 -24.46
CA ASP A 837 -34.36 10.06 -25.92
C ASP A 837 -33.09 10.64 -26.57
N ALA A 838 -32.88 10.32 -27.85
CA ALA A 838 -31.67 10.72 -28.57
C ALA A 838 -31.56 12.24 -28.78
N ILE A 839 -32.69 12.96 -28.86
CA ILE A 839 -32.73 14.41 -29.11
C ILE A 839 -32.21 15.17 -27.88
N GLN A 840 -32.48 14.67 -26.67
CA GLN A 840 -32.01 15.26 -25.42
C GLN A 840 -30.48 15.31 -25.32
N PHE A 841 -29.77 14.44 -26.03
CA PHE A 841 -28.30 14.38 -26.03
C PHE A 841 -27.65 15.05 -27.24
N ALA A 842 -28.44 15.62 -28.17
CA ALA A 842 -27.91 16.26 -29.40
C ALA A 842 -26.87 17.36 -29.12
N SER A 843 -26.89 17.95 -27.92
CA SER A 843 -25.94 18.97 -27.48
C SER A 843 -24.72 18.42 -26.73
N LEU A 844 -24.44 17.11 -26.71
CA LEU A 844 -23.35 16.53 -25.90
C LEU A 844 -22.42 15.59 -26.71
N PRO A 845 -21.87 16.01 -27.86
CA PRO A 845 -21.10 15.13 -28.75
C PRO A 845 -19.77 14.62 -28.15
N ASN A 846 -19.23 15.30 -27.13
CA ASN A 846 -17.96 14.96 -26.48
C ASN A 846 -18.11 14.17 -25.18
N LEU A 847 -19.33 13.82 -24.77
CA LEU A 847 -19.57 13.14 -23.51
C LEU A 847 -18.93 11.74 -23.54
N ARG A 848 -18.11 11.44 -22.53
CA ARG A 848 -17.47 10.14 -22.31
C ARG A 848 -18.13 9.36 -21.18
N THR A 849 -18.60 10.05 -20.14
CA THR A 849 -19.23 9.43 -18.97
C THR A 849 -20.61 10.02 -18.72
N LEU A 850 -21.62 9.14 -18.70
CA LEU A 850 -22.99 9.48 -18.37
C LEU A 850 -23.50 8.56 -17.25
N VAL A 851 -23.88 9.16 -16.12
CA VAL A 851 -24.46 8.45 -14.98
C VAL A 851 -25.90 8.88 -14.81
N LEU A 852 -26.82 7.92 -14.93
CA LEU A 852 -28.27 8.07 -14.79
C LEU A 852 -28.83 7.09 -13.75
N ALA A 853 -27.97 6.52 -12.91
CA ALA A 853 -28.36 5.55 -11.90
C ALA A 853 -29.42 6.08 -10.94
N GLY A 854 -30.35 5.26 -10.44
CA GLY A 854 -31.30 5.66 -9.39
C GLY A 854 -32.37 6.66 -9.84
N ASN A 855 -32.69 6.74 -11.13
CA ASN A 855 -33.75 7.58 -11.66
C ASN A 855 -35.09 6.82 -11.76
N ARG A 856 -36.08 7.41 -12.44
CA ARG A 856 -37.42 6.84 -12.64
C ARG A 856 -37.66 6.45 -14.10
N ILE A 857 -36.60 6.08 -14.82
CA ILE A 857 -36.70 5.77 -16.23
C ILE A 857 -37.45 4.43 -16.40
N GLN A 858 -38.60 4.47 -17.06
CA GLN A 858 -39.47 3.30 -17.25
C GLN A 858 -39.24 2.61 -18.59
N SER A 859 -38.82 3.35 -19.61
CA SER A 859 -38.56 2.79 -20.93
C SER A 859 -37.43 3.50 -21.68
N LEU A 860 -36.77 2.74 -22.57
CA LEU A 860 -35.79 3.25 -23.52
C LEU A 860 -36.31 3.12 -24.95
N GLU A 861 -36.23 4.21 -25.71
CA GLU A 861 -36.62 4.26 -27.12
C GLU A 861 -35.57 3.62 -28.04
N GLU A 862 -35.89 3.49 -29.32
CA GLU A 862 -34.94 3.04 -30.34
C GLU A 862 -33.77 4.03 -30.45
N GLU A 863 -32.53 3.51 -30.43
CA GLU A 863 -31.31 4.31 -30.57
C GLU A 863 -31.24 5.52 -29.61
N ALA A 864 -31.72 5.35 -28.37
CA ALA A 864 -31.83 6.42 -27.35
C ALA A 864 -30.53 7.19 -27.07
N PHE A 865 -29.36 6.63 -27.41
CA PHE A 865 -28.04 7.23 -27.22
C PHE A 865 -27.34 7.59 -28.54
N ALA A 866 -28.07 7.73 -29.66
CA ALA A 866 -27.49 7.99 -30.98
C ALA A 866 -26.64 9.27 -31.06
N SER A 867 -26.97 10.27 -30.25
CA SER A 867 -26.27 11.56 -30.24
C SER A 867 -24.99 11.58 -29.40
N LEU A 868 -24.56 10.45 -28.83
CA LEU A 868 -23.38 10.34 -27.94
C LEU A 868 -22.26 9.47 -28.56
N PRO A 869 -21.60 9.92 -29.64
CA PRO A 869 -20.65 9.09 -30.39
C PRO A 869 -19.34 8.77 -29.64
N ARG A 870 -19.02 9.52 -28.58
CA ARG A 870 -17.81 9.38 -27.77
C ARG A 870 -18.05 8.72 -26.41
N LEU A 871 -19.27 8.25 -26.14
CA LEU A 871 -19.61 7.66 -24.85
C LEU A 871 -18.79 6.40 -24.58
N GLU A 872 -18.12 6.36 -23.44
CA GLU A 872 -17.24 5.27 -22.99
C GLU A 872 -17.84 4.57 -21.77
N HIS A 873 -18.50 5.32 -20.88
CA HIS A 873 -19.08 4.80 -19.64
C HIS A 873 -20.54 5.24 -19.50
N LEU A 874 -21.43 4.25 -19.33
CA LEU A 874 -22.86 4.47 -19.12
C LEU A 874 -23.36 3.71 -17.90
N ASP A 875 -23.95 4.42 -16.95
CA ASP A 875 -24.60 3.79 -15.79
C ASP A 875 -26.10 4.12 -15.78
N LEU A 876 -26.92 3.08 -15.95
CA LEU A 876 -28.37 3.13 -15.91
C LEU A 876 -28.93 2.32 -14.73
N SER A 877 -28.09 1.91 -13.79
CA SER A 877 -28.47 1.06 -12.66
C SER A 877 -29.61 1.64 -11.82
N ARG A 878 -30.35 0.82 -11.09
CA ARG A 878 -31.40 1.25 -10.16
C ARG A 878 -32.50 2.10 -10.82
N ASN A 879 -32.82 1.84 -12.09
CA ASN A 879 -33.97 2.42 -12.80
C ASN A 879 -35.08 1.38 -12.99
N PRO A 880 -36.37 1.72 -12.78
CA PRO A 880 -37.47 0.76 -12.84
C PRO A 880 -37.94 0.50 -14.28
N PHE A 881 -37.11 -0.13 -15.12
CA PHE A 881 -37.50 -0.40 -16.50
C PHE A 881 -38.67 -1.39 -16.57
N SER A 882 -39.77 -0.98 -17.21
CA SER A 882 -40.90 -1.85 -17.55
C SER A 882 -40.80 -2.43 -18.97
N SER A 883 -40.12 -1.72 -19.88
CA SER A 883 -39.93 -2.15 -21.28
C SER A 883 -38.81 -1.35 -21.95
N TRP A 884 -38.05 -1.92 -22.88
CA TRP A 884 -37.12 -1.17 -23.74
C TRP A 884 -37.18 -1.67 -25.17
N HIS A 885 -36.77 -0.84 -26.12
CA HIS A 885 -36.64 -1.24 -27.51
C HIS A 885 -35.40 -2.15 -27.72
N PRO A 886 -35.46 -3.21 -28.54
CA PRO A 886 -34.30 -4.09 -28.77
C PRO A 886 -33.06 -3.36 -29.32
N ASN A 887 -33.26 -2.25 -30.04
CA ASN A 887 -32.20 -1.43 -30.62
C ASN A 887 -31.81 -0.22 -29.75
N SER A 888 -32.21 -0.14 -28.48
CA SER A 888 -31.91 1.04 -27.63
C SER A 888 -30.40 1.32 -27.48
N PHE A 889 -29.57 0.27 -27.46
CA PHE A 889 -28.11 0.38 -27.32
C PHE A 889 -27.35 0.27 -28.66
N LYS A 890 -28.05 0.13 -29.79
CA LYS A 890 -27.44 -0.14 -31.10
C LYS A 890 -26.45 0.94 -31.54
N SER A 891 -26.70 2.19 -31.17
CA SER A 891 -25.84 3.32 -31.48
C SER A 891 -24.55 3.39 -30.67
N LEU A 892 -24.45 2.63 -29.56
CA LEU A 892 -23.26 2.61 -28.71
C LEU A 892 -22.16 1.68 -29.23
N SER A 893 -22.38 1.03 -30.37
CA SER A 893 -21.55 -0.04 -30.93
C SER A 893 -20.09 0.34 -31.19
N GLU A 894 -19.78 1.62 -31.45
CA GLU A 894 -18.45 2.07 -31.90
C GLU A 894 -17.55 2.72 -30.83
N GLY A 895 -17.88 2.66 -29.54
CA GLY A 895 -17.03 3.30 -28.53
C GLY A 895 -17.30 3.04 -27.06
N ILE A 896 -18.40 2.37 -26.70
CA ILE A 896 -18.73 2.10 -25.31
C ILE A 896 -17.78 1.05 -24.72
N LEU A 897 -17.23 1.34 -23.54
CA LEU A 897 -16.29 0.47 -22.83
C LEU A 897 -16.94 -0.17 -21.60
N SER A 898 -17.86 0.54 -20.93
CA SER A 898 -18.55 0.02 -19.76
C SER A 898 -20.03 0.41 -19.73
N VAL A 899 -20.88 -0.57 -19.42
CA VAL A 899 -22.31 -0.36 -19.18
C VAL A 899 -22.74 -1.05 -17.89
N SER A 900 -23.40 -0.30 -16.99
CA SER A 900 -24.11 -0.86 -15.84
C SER A 900 -25.61 -0.74 -16.00
N LEU A 901 -26.29 -1.88 -15.84
CA LEU A 901 -27.75 -2.04 -15.82
C LEU A 901 -28.17 -2.79 -14.54
N ALA A 902 -27.39 -2.66 -13.47
CA ALA A 902 -27.64 -3.35 -12.22
C ALA A 902 -28.96 -2.89 -11.56
N SER A 903 -29.73 -3.81 -10.99
CA SER A 903 -30.96 -3.51 -10.25
C SER A 903 -31.98 -2.72 -11.06
N THR A 904 -32.13 -3.02 -12.34
CA THR A 904 -33.06 -2.33 -13.25
C THR A 904 -34.35 -3.11 -13.54
N GLY A 905 -34.49 -4.30 -12.98
CA GLY A 905 -35.66 -5.17 -13.17
C GLY A 905 -35.60 -6.02 -14.44
N LEU A 906 -34.43 -6.21 -15.05
CA LEU A 906 -34.30 -7.02 -16.27
C LEU A 906 -34.78 -8.46 -16.01
N PHE A 907 -35.51 -9.05 -16.95
CA PHE A 907 -35.85 -10.48 -16.95
C PHE A 907 -35.05 -11.30 -17.98
N SER A 908 -34.38 -10.62 -18.92
CA SER A 908 -33.46 -11.19 -19.91
C SER A 908 -32.36 -10.18 -20.23
N LEU A 909 -31.23 -10.65 -20.78
CA LEU A 909 -30.16 -9.76 -21.23
C LEU A 909 -30.58 -8.95 -22.48
N PRO A 910 -30.22 -7.65 -22.57
CA PRO A 910 -30.32 -6.91 -23.81
C PRO A 910 -29.22 -7.35 -24.80
N LYS A 911 -29.52 -7.25 -26.09
CA LYS A 911 -28.51 -7.47 -27.13
C LYS A 911 -27.59 -6.25 -27.24
N PHE A 912 -26.28 -6.47 -27.16
CA PHE A 912 -25.25 -5.47 -27.42
C PHE A 912 -24.48 -5.82 -28.68
N ASP A 913 -24.51 -4.94 -29.68
CA ASP A 913 -23.65 -5.03 -30.86
C ASP A 913 -22.38 -4.16 -30.66
N ALA A 914 -21.81 -4.16 -29.45
CA ALA A 914 -20.70 -3.29 -29.04
C ALA A 914 -19.40 -4.06 -28.84
N HIS A 915 -18.56 -4.09 -29.89
CA HIS A 915 -17.38 -4.96 -29.92
C HIS A 915 -16.25 -4.54 -28.97
N GLU A 916 -16.18 -3.26 -28.60
CA GLU A 916 -15.12 -2.69 -27.72
C GLU A 916 -15.51 -2.71 -26.24
N LEU A 917 -16.68 -3.26 -25.90
CA LEU A 917 -17.18 -3.28 -24.54
C LEU A 917 -16.30 -4.17 -23.64
N GLU A 918 -15.72 -3.59 -22.60
CA GLU A 918 -14.81 -4.25 -21.67
C GLU A 918 -15.50 -4.64 -20.36
N SER A 919 -16.55 -3.93 -19.94
CA SER A 919 -17.22 -4.17 -18.66
C SER A 919 -18.74 -4.13 -18.76
N LEU A 920 -19.38 -5.16 -18.21
CA LEU A 920 -20.83 -5.29 -18.13
C LEU A 920 -21.28 -5.66 -16.73
N ASP A 921 -22.25 -4.92 -16.21
CA ASP A 921 -22.88 -5.19 -14.92
C ASP A 921 -24.40 -5.32 -15.06
N PHE A 922 -24.90 -6.54 -14.86
CA PHE A 922 -26.32 -6.87 -14.82
C PHE A 922 -26.75 -7.34 -13.44
N SER A 923 -25.99 -7.04 -12.39
CA SER A 923 -26.25 -7.57 -11.06
C SER A 923 -27.59 -7.10 -10.48
N GLY A 924 -28.20 -7.89 -9.59
CA GLY A 924 -29.42 -7.48 -8.87
C GLY A 924 -30.69 -7.41 -9.73
N ASN A 925 -30.74 -8.13 -10.86
CA ASN A 925 -31.91 -8.18 -11.73
C ASN A 925 -32.74 -9.47 -11.51
N THR A 926 -33.71 -9.75 -12.38
CA THR A 926 -34.58 -10.95 -12.34
C THR A 926 -34.33 -11.90 -13.50
N ILE A 927 -33.12 -11.89 -14.07
CA ILE A 927 -32.76 -12.67 -15.25
C ILE A 927 -32.82 -14.16 -14.91
N ARG A 928 -33.58 -14.93 -15.68
CA ARG A 928 -33.74 -16.39 -15.46
C ARG A 928 -32.88 -17.24 -16.39
N GLU A 929 -32.70 -16.76 -17.61
CA GLU A 929 -31.99 -17.44 -18.67
C GLU A 929 -31.09 -16.44 -19.39
N VAL A 930 -29.94 -16.92 -19.82
CA VAL A 930 -28.93 -16.13 -20.53
C VAL A 930 -28.73 -16.78 -21.89
N ASP A 931 -29.13 -16.11 -22.96
CA ASP A 931 -28.90 -16.58 -24.33
C ASP A 931 -27.44 -16.31 -24.75
N PRO A 932 -26.67 -17.33 -25.19
CA PRO A 932 -25.30 -17.15 -25.67
C PRO A 932 -25.16 -16.11 -26.77
N ALA A 933 -26.17 -15.95 -27.63
CA ALA A 933 -26.15 -15.00 -28.73
C ALA A 933 -26.01 -13.53 -28.29
N HIS A 934 -26.36 -13.21 -27.03
CA HIS A 934 -26.19 -11.85 -26.48
C HIS A 934 -24.76 -11.54 -26.02
N LEU A 935 -23.95 -12.56 -25.75
CA LEU A 935 -22.55 -12.39 -25.32
C LEU A 935 -21.56 -12.68 -26.46
N ASP A 936 -21.97 -13.45 -27.48
CA ASP A 936 -21.14 -13.81 -28.64
C ASP A 936 -20.58 -12.60 -29.40
N SER A 937 -21.27 -11.46 -29.36
CA SER A 937 -20.86 -10.20 -30.01
C SER A 937 -19.84 -9.38 -29.21
N LEU A 938 -19.39 -9.85 -28.04
CA LEU A 938 -18.57 -9.10 -27.06
C LEU A 938 -17.18 -9.71 -26.82
N PRO A 939 -16.31 -9.81 -27.84
CA PRO A 939 -15.04 -10.56 -27.76
C PRO A 939 -13.96 -9.90 -26.87
N HIS A 940 -14.14 -8.63 -26.49
CA HIS A 940 -13.19 -7.88 -25.65
C HIS A 940 -13.66 -7.70 -24.21
N LEU A 941 -14.75 -8.36 -23.81
CA LEU A 941 -15.28 -8.25 -22.46
C LEU A 941 -14.27 -8.79 -21.44
N ARG A 942 -13.83 -7.91 -20.53
CA ARG A 942 -12.91 -8.22 -19.43
C ARG A 942 -13.63 -8.46 -18.11
N SER A 943 -14.75 -7.78 -17.87
CA SER A 943 -15.51 -7.89 -16.63
C SER A 943 -16.99 -8.15 -16.92
N LEU A 944 -17.54 -9.20 -16.31
CA LEU A 944 -18.95 -9.56 -16.40
C LEU A 944 -19.51 -9.86 -15.01
N ASN A 945 -20.45 -9.04 -14.57
CA ASN A 945 -21.19 -9.24 -13.32
C ASN A 945 -22.63 -9.65 -13.61
N LEU A 946 -22.97 -10.90 -13.28
CA LEU A 946 -24.31 -11.48 -13.38
C LEU A 946 -24.88 -11.81 -11.99
N SER A 947 -24.26 -11.34 -10.91
CA SER A 947 -24.61 -11.71 -9.55
C SER A 947 -26.03 -11.27 -9.15
N SER A 948 -26.61 -11.91 -8.14
CA SER A 948 -27.93 -11.56 -7.60
C SER A 948 -29.04 -11.53 -8.66
N ASN A 949 -29.11 -12.56 -9.49
CA ASN A 949 -30.16 -12.76 -10.49
C ASN A 949 -30.97 -14.04 -10.18
N ALA A 950 -31.86 -14.45 -11.09
CA ALA A 950 -32.67 -15.66 -10.97
C ALA A 950 -32.19 -16.79 -11.91
N ILE A 951 -30.90 -16.81 -12.26
CA ILE A 951 -30.34 -17.74 -13.26
C ILE A 951 -30.24 -19.14 -12.65
N ALA A 952 -31.05 -20.07 -13.18
CA ALA A 952 -31.11 -21.44 -12.69
C ALA A 952 -30.17 -22.41 -13.44
N LEU A 953 -29.96 -22.17 -14.73
CA LEU A 953 -29.13 -22.99 -15.62
C LEU A 953 -28.33 -22.07 -16.54
N LEU A 954 -27.07 -22.42 -16.76
CA LEU A 954 -26.22 -21.79 -17.76
C LEU A 954 -26.18 -22.69 -19.00
N PRO A 955 -26.38 -22.17 -20.22
CA PRO A 955 -26.24 -22.95 -21.43
C PRO A 955 -24.81 -23.42 -21.65
N ASP A 956 -24.66 -24.61 -22.20
CA ASP A 956 -23.37 -25.09 -22.67
C ASP A 956 -22.81 -24.08 -23.69
N ARG A 957 -21.54 -23.72 -23.51
CA ARG A 957 -20.78 -22.76 -24.34
C ARG A 957 -21.12 -21.28 -24.14
N LEU A 958 -21.82 -20.89 -23.07
CA LEU A 958 -22.11 -19.47 -22.82
C LEU A 958 -20.88 -18.54 -22.88
N PHE A 959 -19.74 -19.01 -22.37
CA PHE A 959 -18.53 -18.19 -22.26
C PHE A 959 -17.46 -18.49 -23.32
N THR A 960 -17.75 -19.31 -24.34
CA THR A 960 -16.72 -19.75 -25.30
C THR A 960 -16.06 -18.62 -26.08
N ASN A 961 -16.77 -17.52 -26.31
CA ASN A 961 -16.26 -16.36 -27.05
C ASN A 961 -15.64 -15.28 -26.14
N LEU A 962 -15.67 -15.46 -24.82
CA LEU A 962 -15.17 -14.49 -23.83
C LEU A 962 -13.76 -14.81 -23.33
N SER A 963 -12.85 -15.16 -24.24
CA SER A 963 -11.45 -15.53 -23.91
C SER A 963 -10.61 -14.39 -23.32
N THR A 964 -11.14 -13.17 -23.30
CA THR A 964 -10.52 -11.95 -22.74
C THR A 964 -11.01 -11.65 -21.32
N LEU A 965 -11.97 -12.41 -20.80
CA LEU A 965 -12.58 -12.18 -19.48
C LEU A 965 -11.56 -12.37 -18.35
N GLU A 966 -11.40 -11.31 -17.57
CA GLU A 966 -10.51 -11.20 -16.41
C GLU A 966 -11.29 -11.33 -15.09
N CYS A 967 -12.56 -10.88 -15.07
CA CYS A 967 -13.41 -10.91 -13.89
C CYS A 967 -14.81 -11.45 -14.22
N LEU A 968 -15.24 -12.48 -13.48
CA LEU A 968 -16.56 -13.07 -13.59
C LEU A 968 -17.20 -13.21 -12.21
N ASP A 969 -18.39 -12.63 -12.05
CA ASP A 969 -19.21 -12.79 -10.84
C ASP A 969 -20.57 -13.42 -11.19
N LEU A 970 -20.80 -14.62 -10.64
CA LEU A 970 -22.05 -15.38 -10.77
C LEU A 970 -22.78 -15.50 -9.43
N SER A 971 -22.30 -14.83 -8.38
CA SER A 971 -22.75 -14.99 -7.01
C SER A 971 -24.26 -14.76 -6.84
N ALA A 972 -24.87 -15.33 -5.79
CA ALA A 972 -26.28 -15.12 -5.43
C ALA A 972 -27.28 -15.43 -6.56
N ASN A 973 -27.01 -16.44 -7.38
CA ASN A 973 -27.95 -17.01 -8.34
C ASN A 973 -28.44 -18.39 -7.87
N PRO A 974 -29.68 -18.80 -8.19
CA PRO A 974 -30.19 -20.14 -7.95
C PRO A 974 -29.64 -21.17 -8.96
N LEU A 975 -28.33 -21.13 -9.24
CA LEU A 975 -27.68 -21.98 -10.22
C LEU A 975 -27.64 -23.44 -9.78
N HIS A 976 -28.19 -24.36 -10.58
CA HIS A 976 -28.20 -25.79 -10.28
C HIS A 976 -26.86 -26.49 -10.49
N ALA A 977 -26.10 -26.11 -11.52
CA ALA A 977 -24.83 -26.74 -11.88
C ALA A 977 -23.89 -25.75 -12.56
N LEU A 978 -22.61 -25.82 -12.21
CA LEU A 978 -21.52 -25.22 -12.98
C LEU A 978 -20.64 -26.35 -13.48
N THR A 979 -20.59 -26.56 -14.79
CA THR A 979 -19.86 -27.67 -15.44
C THR A 979 -18.51 -27.22 -16.01
N ASP A 980 -17.67 -28.19 -16.36
CA ASP A 980 -16.35 -28.01 -16.99
C ASP A 980 -16.38 -27.11 -18.24
N MET A 981 -17.48 -27.18 -19.00
CA MET A 981 -17.68 -26.40 -20.24
C MET A 981 -17.78 -24.89 -20.01
N HIS A 982 -18.05 -24.45 -18.78
CA HIS A 982 -18.17 -23.02 -18.47
C HIS A 982 -16.83 -22.37 -18.10
N VAL A 983 -15.89 -23.14 -17.57
CA VAL A 983 -14.66 -22.59 -16.97
C VAL A 983 -13.43 -22.84 -17.85
N GLY A 984 -13.41 -23.93 -18.63
CA GLY A 984 -12.20 -24.38 -19.34
C GLY A 984 -11.60 -23.38 -20.35
N GLU A 985 -12.40 -22.50 -20.94
CA GLU A 985 -11.94 -21.53 -21.95
C GLU A 985 -11.51 -20.17 -21.36
N LEU A 986 -11.77 -19.92 -20.08
CA LEU A 986 -11.55 -18.63 -19.40
C LEU A 986 -10.09 -18.47 -18.90
N THR A 987 -9.12 -18.71 -19.77
CA THR A 987 -7.69 -18.76 -19.42
C THR A 987 -7.09 -17.45 -18.88
N ARG A 988 -7.74 -16.31 -19.17
CA ARG A 988 -7.37 -14.96 -18.66
C ARG A 988 -8.05 -14.57 -17.36
N LEU A 989 -8.92 -15.41 -16.82
CA LEU A 989 -9.70 -15.06 -15.64
C LEU A 989 -8.77 -14.87 -14.44
N GLU A 990 -8.70 -13.64 -13.94
CA GLU A 990 -7.95 -13.26 -12.75
C GLU A 990 -8.79 -13.36 -11.48
N SER A 991 -10.09 -13.08 -11.58
CA SER A 991 -11.03 -13.11 -10.46
C SER A 991 -12.31 -13.87 -10.79
N LEU A 992 -12.65 -14.85 -9.95
CA LEU A 992 -13.89 -15.63 -10.06
C LEU A 992 -14.65 -15.60 -8.73
N HIS A 993 -15.90 -15.13 -8.77
CA HIS A 993 -16.78 -15.06 -7.61
C HIS A 993 -18.01 -15.96 -7.79
N LEU A 994 -18.16 -16.92 -6.87
CA LEU A 994 -19.19 -17.96 -6.84
C LEU A 994 -19.82 -18.03 -5.44
N ASN A 995 -20.20 -16.89 -4.88
CA ASN A 995 -20.73 -16.81 -3.53
C ASN A 995 -22.25 -17.06 -3.49
N ASP A 996 -22.77 -17.60 -2.39
CA ASP A 996 -24.20 -17.70 -2.07
C ASP A 996 -25.06 -18.41 -3.16
N LEU A 997 -24.52 -19.47 -3.78
CA LEU A 997 -25.19 -20.30 -4.81
C LEU A 997 -26.11 -21.38 -4.19
N SER A 998 -27.21 -20.97 -3.56
CA SER A 998 -28.02 -21.81 -2.66
C SER A 998 -28.67 -23.10 -3.21
N THR A 999 -28.76 -23.28 -4.54
CA THR A 999 -29.37 -24.48 -5.17
C THR A 999 -28.37 -25.33 -5.95
N LEU A 1000 -27.07 -25.01 -5.84
CA LEU A 1000 -26.00 -25.69 -6.56
C LEU A 1000 -25.90 -27.16 -6.14
N ILE A 1001 -25.80 -28.04 -7.14
CA ILE A 1001 -25.68 -29.49 -6.98
C ILE A 1001 -24.28 -29.95 -7.41
N SER A 1002 -23.68 -29.30 -8.41
CA SER A 1002 -22.37 -29.68 -8.93
C SER A 1002 -21.48 -28.48 -9.28
N LEU A 1003 -20.17 -28.65 -9.02
CA LEU A 1003 -19.10 -27.77 -9.46
C LEU A 1003 -18.23 -28.45 -10.54
N PRO A 1004 -17.42 -27.68 -11.28
CA PRO A 1004 -16.46 -28.24 -12.23
C PRO A 1004 -15.47 -29.17 -11.55
N ASN A 1005 -14.88 -30.08 -12.32
CA ASN A 1005 -13.81 -30.92 -11.85
C ASN A 1005 -12.65 -30.03 -11.31
N PRO A 1006 -12.11 -30.27 -10.10
CA PRO A 1006 -10.98 -29.55 -9.55
C PRO A 1006 -9.82 -29.35 -10.54
N LEU A 1007 -9.52 -30.36 -11.36
CA LEU A 1007 -8.43 -30.30 -12.34
C LEU A 1007 -8.64 -29.25 -13.43
N ASN A 1008 -9.88 -28.85 -13.73
CA ASN A 1008 -10.16 -27.80 -14.71
C ASN A 1008 -9.92 -26.39 -14.16
N PHE A 1009 -9.96 -26.20 -12.84
CA PHE A 1009 -9.49 -24.94 -12.25
C PHE A 1009 -7.99 -24.71 -12.48
N ALA A 1010 -7.20 -25.77 -12.71
CA ALA A 1010 -5.79 -25.65 -13.06
C ALA A 1010 -5.57 -24.99 -14.44
N GLN A 1011 -6.60 -24.91 -15.30
CA GLN A 1011 -6.55 -24.20 -16.58
C GLN A 1011 -6.72 -22.68 -16.42
N LEU A 1012 -7.28 -22.22 -15.29
CA LEU A 1012 -7.45 -20.80 -14.95
C LEU A 1012 -6.14 -20.21 -14.43
N THR A 1013 -5.16 -20.17 -15.30
CA THR A 1013 -3.77 -19.93 -14.91
C THR A 1013 -3.44 -18.49 -14.55
N ALA A 1014 -4.27 -17.54 -14.96
CA ALA A 1014 -4.17 -16.15 -14.55
C ALA A 1014 -4.90 -15.86 -13.22
N LEU A 1015 -5.58 -16.86 -12.65
CA LEU A 1015 -6.43 -16.68 -11.47
C LEU A 1015 -5.58 -16.27 -10.27
N LYS A 1016 -5.91 -15.10 -9.71
CA LYS A 1016 -5.30 -14.53 -8.49
C LYS A 1016 -6.31 -14.50 -7.35
N THR A 1017 -7.60 -14.37 -7.67
CA THR A 1017 -8.69 -14.28 -6.72
C THR A 1017 -9.76 -15.34 -6.99
N LEU A 1018 -10.10 -16.10 -5.96
CA LEU A 1018 -11.20 -17.05 -6.02
C LEU A 1018 -12.07 -16.97 -4.77
N ASP A 1019 -13.36 -16.70 -4.95
CA ASP A 1019 -14.34 -16.68 -3.88
C ASP A 1019 -15.42 -17.73 -4.11
N ILE A 1020 -15.49 -18.72 -3.22
CA ILE A 1020 -16.50 -19.78 -3.22
C ILE A 1020 -17.05 -19.94 -1.80
N THR A 1021 -18.04 -19.12 -1.46
CA THR A 1021 -18.72 -19.14 -0.15
C THR A 1021 -20.23 -19.31 -0.30
N GLY A 1022 -20.96 -19.64 0.76
CA GLY A 1022 -22.42 -19.75 0.74
C GLY A 1022 -23.00 -20.89 -0.13
N ILE A 1023 -22.27 -21.98 -0.34
CA ILE A 1023 -22.72 -23.11 -1.18
C ILE A 1023 -23.43 -24.22 -0.35
N PRO A 1024 -24.34 -25.02 -0.95
CA PRO A 1024 -25.05 -26.10 -0.25
C PRO A 1024 -24.14 -27.26 0.18
N LEU A 1025 -24.63 -28.06 1.13
CA LEU A 1025 -23.97 -29.31 1.53
C LEU A 1025 -24.24 -30.41 0.50
N GLY A 1026 -23.25 -31.26 0.24
CA GLY A 1026 -23.37 -32.39 -0.68
C GLY A 1026 -23.17 -32.05 -2.16
N VAL A 1027 -22.67 -30.84 -2.49
CA VAL A 1027 -22.30 -30.45 -3.85
C VAL A 1027 -21.23 -31.40 -4.39
N THR A 1028 -21.50 -32.04 -5.53
CA THR A 1028 -20.55 -32.93 -6.19
C THR A 1028 -19.32 -32.14 -6.65
N ASN A 1029 -18.13 -32.74 -6.52
CA ASN A 1029 -16.83 -32.12 -6.79
C ASN A 1029 -16.38 -31.02 -5.81
N TYR A 1030 -17.18 -30.68 -4.80
CA TYR A 1030 -16.72 -29.81 -3.72
C TYR A 1030 -16.00 -30.60 -2.62
N ASN A 1031 -14.76 -31.01 -2.91
CA ASN A 1031 -13.81 -31.46 -1.90
C ASN A 1031 -12.72 -30.41 -1.77
N LEU A 1032 -12.67 -29.71 -0.64
CA LEU A 1032 -11.78 -28.57 -0.43
C LEU A 1032 -10.31 -28.94 -0.66
N SER A 1033 -9.84 -30.06 -0.13
CA SER A 1033 -8.44 -30.47 -0.29
C SER A 1033 -8.08 -30.77 -1.75
N SER A 1034 -8.98 -31.41 -2.50
CA SER A 1034 -8.78 -31.68 -3.93
C SER A 1034 -8.83 -30.39 -4.76
N LEU A 1035 -9.76 -29.49 -4.45
CA LEU A 1035 -9.88 -28.17 -5.10
C LEU A 1035 -8.62 -27.33 -4.88
N LEU A 1036 -8.21 -27.16 -3.63
CA LEU A 1036 -7.03 -26.36 -3.27
C LEU A 1036 -5.73 -26.91 -3.87
N SER A 1037 -5.64 -28.23 -4.07
CA SER A 1037 -4.47 -28.85 -4.70
C SER A 1037 -4.35 -28.59 -6.20
N ALA A 1038 -5.45 -28.23 -6.86
CA ALA A 1038 -5.51 -27.99 -8.30
C ALA A 1038 -5.45 -26.49 -8.65
N LEU A 1039 -5.64 -25.59 -7.68
CA LEU A 1039 -5.61 -24.15 -7.91
C LEU A 1039 -4.19 -23.62 -8.18
N PRO A 1040 -4.04 -22.59 -9.02
CA PRO A 1040 -2.78 -21.83 -9.13
C PRO A 1040 -2.47 -21.08 -7.82
N PRO A 1041 -1.24 -20.55 -7.66
CA PRO A 1041 -0.88 -19.75 -6.49
C PRO A 1041 -1.67 -18.44 -6.44
N LEU A 1042 -2.72 -18.40 -5.60
CA LEU A 1042 -3.64 -17.27 -5.45
C LEU A 1042 -3.09 -16.17 -4.52
N GLU A 1043 -3.48 -14.93 -4.77
CA GLU A 1043 -3.27 -13.79 -3.87
C GLU A 1043 -4.41 -13.65 -2.85
N ARG A 1044 -5.65 -13.91 -3.28
CA ARG A 1044 -6.85 -13.91 -2.45
C ARG A 1044 -7.65 -15.20 -2.63
N LEU A 1045 -8.10 -15.75 -1.51
CA LEU A 1045 -8.94 -16.94 -1.48
C LEU A 1045 -10.05 -16.77 -0.44
N ALA A 1046 -11.33 -16.85 -0.85
CA ALA A 1046 -12.46 -16.98 0.06
C ALA A 1046 -13.15 -18.35 -0.13
N ILE A 1047 -13.33 -19.11 0.94
CA ILE A 1047 -13.84 -20.47 0.89
C ILE A 1047 -14.85 -20.77 2.00
N GLN A 1048 -15.74 -21.73 1.75
CA GLN A 1048 -16.66 -22.29 2.74
C GLN A 1048 -16.14 -23.64 3.27
N ILE A 1049 -16.18 -23.79 4.60
CA ILE A 1049 -15.92 -25.06 5.27
C ILE A 1049 -17.26 -25.76 5.54
N ASN A 1050 -17.43 -26.94 4.95
CA ASN A 1050 -18.62 -27.78 5.13
C ASN A 1050 -18.46 -28.78 6.28
N ASP A 1051 -17.23 -29.02 6.72
CA ASP A 1051 -16.92 -29.91 7.83
C ASP A 1051 -17.13 -29.21 9.18
N PRO A 1052 -17.53 -29.95 10.23
CA PRO A 1052 -17.68 -29.36 11.56
C PRO A 1052 -16.37 -28.91 12.20
N LEU A 1053 -15.23 -29.40 11.69
CA LEU A 1053 -13.90 -29.11 12.17
C LEU A 1053 -13.01 -28.67 11.01
N LEU A 1054 -12.25 -27.59 11.19
CA LEU A 1054 -11.21 -27.16 10.26
C LEU A 1054 -9.85 -27.72 10.71
N HIS A 1055 -9.25 -28.63 9.93
CA HIS A 1055 -7.98 -29.28 10.28
C HIS A 1055 -6.90 -29.09 9.18
N ASP A 1056 -6.58 -30.14 8.44
CA ASP A 1056 -5.52 -30.19 7.43
C ASP A 1056 -5.99 -29.78 6.03
N GLN A 1057 -7.27 -29.43 5.87
CA GLN A 1057 -7.87 -29.23 4.56
C GLN A 1057 -7.15 -28.12 3.75
N LEU A 1058 -6.57 -27.13 4.43
CA LEU A 1058 -5.83 -26.01 3.83
C LEU A 1058 -4.38 -26.34 3.47
N TRP A 1059 -3.81 -27.45 3.96
CA TRP A 1059 -2.38 -27.76 3.81
C TRP A 1059 -1.96 -28.06 2.36
N LYS A 1060 -2.92 -28.39 1.49
CA LYS A 1060 -2.67 -28.60 0.05
C LYS A 1060 -2.70 -27.31 -0.77
N ALA A 1061 -3.11 -26.17 -0.21
CA ALA A 1061 -3.13 -24.90 -0.93
C ALA A 1061 -1.72 -24.36 -1.14
N ASP A 1062 -1.45 -23.81 -2.33
CA ASP A 1062 -0.21 -23.08 -2.60
C ASP A 1062 -0.29 -21.65 -2.02
N VAL A 1063 0.21 -21.48 -0.81
CA VAL A 1063 0.15 -20.22 -0.05
C VAL A 1063 1.37 -19.30 -0.28
N ARG A 1064 2.17 -19.52 -1.35
CA ARG A 1064 3.38 -18.72 -1.64
C ARG A 1064 3.05 -17.24 -1.87
N THR A 1065 2.00 -16.97 -2.62
CA THR A 1065 1.55 -15.62 -3.01
C THR A 1065 0.35 -15.15 -2.19
N LEU A 1066 -0.28 -16.03 -1.41
CA LEU A 1066 -1.51 -15.73 -0.67
C LEU A 1066 -1.28 -14.62 0.37
N ARG A 1067 -2.06 -13.54 0.24
CA ARG A 1067 -2.08 -12.42 1.19
C ARG A 1067 -3.44 -12.24 1.85
N SER A 1068 -4.51 -12.74 1.25
CA SER A 1068 -5.86 -12.63 1.80
C SER A 1068 -6.56 -13.98 1.83
N LEU A 1069 -6.92 -14.47 3.02
CA LEU A 1069 -7.67 -15.71 3.22
C LEU A 1069 -8.97 -15.42 3.98
N THR A 1070 -10.11 -15.74 3.37
CA THR A 1070 -11.43 -15.67 4.02
C THR A 1070 -12.05 -17.05 4.17
N ILE A 1071 -12.52 -17.36 5.37
CA ILE A 1071 -13.15 -18.63 5.72
C ILE A 1071 -14.57 -18.37 6.21
N THR A 1072 -15.51 -19.14 5.68
CA THR A 1072 -16.94 -19.08 6.01
C THR A 1072 -17.51 -20.49 6.24
N GLY A 1073 -18.77 -20.59 6.68
CA GLY A 1073 -19.49 -21.87 6.80
C GLY A 1073 -20.14 -22.07 8.16
N SER A 1074 -21.47 -22.25 8.15
CA SER A 1074 -22.26 -22.45 9.38
C SER A 1074 -22.12 -23.84 10.00
N GLN A 1075 -21.57 -24.80 9.24
CA GLN A 1075 -21.30 -26.15 9.76
C GLN A 1075 -20.12 -26.19 10.72
N LEU A 1076 -19.19 -25.23 10.63
CA LEU A 1076 -18.07 -25.11 11.55
C LEU A 1076 -18.61 -24.76 12.94
N ARG A 1077 -18.81 -25.79 13.76
CA ARG A 1077 -19.54 -25.75 15.03
C ARG A 1077 -18.99 -26.80 15.99
N GLU A 1078 -19.30 -26.65 17.27
CA GLU A 1078 -18.89 -27.61 18.29
C GLU A 1078 -19.60 -28.96 18.08
N VAL A 1079 -18.85 -30.06 18.09
CA VAL A 1079 -19.42 -31.41 18.00
C VAL A 1079 -19.13 -32.14 19.31
N PRO A 1080 -20.16 -32.64 20.03
CA PRO A 1080 -19.95 -33.42 21.23
C PRO A 1080 -19.23 -34.73 20.89
N TYR A 1081 -18.06 -34.93 21.50
CA TYR A 1081 -17.26 -36.15 21.42
C TYR A 1081 -18.04 -37.34 22.07
N PRO A 1082 -18.22 -38.51 21.43
CA PRO A 1082 -18.72 -39.71 22.12
C PRO A 1082 -17.64 -40.84 22.22
N PRO A 1083 -17.73 -41.84 23.13
CA PRO A 1083 -17.59 -41.85 24.60
C PRO A 1083 -16.64 -43.01 25.12
N PRO A 1084 -16.53 -43.37 26.43
CA PRO A 1084 -16.68 -42.61 27.68
C PRO A 1084 -15.39 -42.66 28.53
N LEU A 1085 -14.74 -41.55 28.86
CA LEU A 1085 -13.79 -41.41 30.00
C LEU A 1085 -13.32 -39.95 30.05
N SER A 1086 -14.22 -39.00 30.40
CA SER A 1086 -13.94 -37.67 31.00
C SER A 1086 -14.98 -36.61 30.52
N PRO A 1087 -15.75 -35.97 31.42
CA PRO A 1087 -16.81 -35.03 31.06
C PRO A 1087 -16.34 -33.58 30.79
N HIS A 1088 -15.06 -33.31 30.49
CA HIS A 1088 -14.51 -31.93 30.48
C HIS A 1088 -13.68 -31.52 29.24
N ILE A 1089 -13.71 -32.28 28.14
CA ILE A 1089 -12.91 -31.91 26.94
C ILE A 1089 -13.83 -31.35 25.85
N VAL A 1090 -13.82 -30.02 25.73
CA VAL A 1090 -14.43 -29.27 24.63
C VAL A 1090 -13.59 -29.51 23.36
N SER A 1091 -14.21 -29.94 22.26
CA SER A 1091 -13.51 -30.14 20.99
C SER A 1091 -13.19 -28.79 20.33
N ILE A 1092 -11.93 -28.58 19.98
CA ILE A 1092 -11.46 -27.39 19.27
C ILE A 1092 -12.09 -27.33 17.86
N GLN A 1093 -12.85 -26.28 17.55
CA GLN A 1093 -13.56 -26.11 16.25
C GLN A 1093 -12.62 -25.88 15.06
N ILE A 1094 -11.51 -25.18 15.30
CA ILE A 1094 -10.45 -24.94 14.32
C ILE A 1094 -9.15 -25.46 14.93
N ASP A 1095 -8.59 -26.51 14.32
CA ASP A 1095 -7.34 -27.10 14.77
C ASP A 1095 -6.23 -26.05 14.89
N THR A 1096 -5.39 -26.21 15.91
CA THR A 1096 -4.31 -25.27 16.20
C THR A 1096 -3.36 -25.08 15.01
N GLY A 1097 -3.15 -26.12 14.19
CA GLY A 1097 -2.28 -26.12 13.03
C GLY A 1097 -2.95 -25.78 11.70
N ALA A 1098 -4.22 -25.38 11.67
CA ALA A 1098 -4.96 -25.13 10.43
C ALA A 1098 -4.27 -24.08 9.53
N PHE A 1099 -3.65 -23.06 10.14
CA PHE A 1099 -3.02 -21.93 9.43
C PHE A 1099 -1.50 -21.95 9.41
N ARG A 1100 -0.86 -23.03 9.89
CA ARG A 1100 0.60 -23.08 10.10
C ARG A 1100 1.47 -22.85 8.85
N HIS A 1101 0.90 -23.01 7.67
CA HIS A 1101 1.60 -22.85 6.40
C HIS A 1101 1.51 -21.42 5.84
N LEU A 1102 0.63 -20.57 6.39
CA LEU A 1102 0.52 -19.17 5.96
C LEU A 1102 1.85 -18.44 6.21
N ARG A 1103 2.28 -17.70 5.19
CA ARG A 1103 3.56 -16.96 5.20
C ARG A 1103 3.44 -15.66 4.42
N GLY A 1104 4.19 -14.64 4.83
CA GLY A 1104 4.22 -13.36 4.14
C GLY A 1104 4.51 -12.19 5.06
N PHE A 1105 4.81 -11.04 4.44
CA PHE A 1105 5.03 -9.81 5.20
C PHE A 1105 3.72 -9.26 5.80
N ASP A 1106 2.67 -9.16 4.99
CA ASP A 1106 1.34 -8.70 5.42
C ASP A 1106 0.30 -9.73 4.97
N VAL A 1107 -0.51 -10.23 5.91
CA VAL A 1107 -1.50 -11.28 5.67
C VAL A 1107 -2.83 -10.88 6.32
N ASP A 1108 -3.89 -10.87 5.52
CA ASP A 1108 -5.27 -10.66 5.95
C ASP A 1108 -5.96 -12.03 6.14
N LEU A 1109 -6.29 -12.37 7.38
CA LEU A 1109 -7.06 -13.56 7.73
C LEU A 1109 -8.46 -13.15 8.20
N SER A 1110 -9.48 -13.63 7.50
CA SER A 1110 -10.89 -13.39 7.82
C SER A 1110 -11.61 -14.71 8.10
N ILE A 1111 -12.28 -14.83 9.24
CA ILE A 1111 -13.18 -15.95 9.56
C ILE A 1111 -14.53 -15.32 9.86
N THR A 1112 -15.53 -15.55 9.02
CA THR A 1112 -16.81 -14.85 9.09
C THR A 1112 -18.00 -15.71 8.72
N ARG A 1113 -19.19 -15.39 9.25
CA ARG A 1113 -20.42 -16.15 8.99
C ARG A 1113 -20.28 -17.64 9.37
N THR A 1114 -19.63 -17.94 10.50
CA THR A 1114 -19.50 -19.29 11.06
C THR A 1114 -20.17 -19.40 12.43
N ASN A 1115 -20.29 -20.62 12.97
CA ASN A 1115 -20.83 -20.88 14.31
C ASN A 1115 -19.75 -21.12 15.36
N ILE A 1116 -18.52 -20.62 15.14
CA ILE A 1116 -17.45 -20.77 16.11
C ILE A 1116 -17.72 -19.92 17.37
N THR A 1117 -17.47 -20.52 18.52
CA THR A 1117 -17.66 -19.91 19.85
C THR A 1117 -16.35 -19.45 20.44
N THR A 1118 -15.24 -20.05 20.02
CA THR A 1118 -13.88 -19.70 20.47
C THR A 1118 -12.90 -19.83 19.32
N LEU A 1119 -11.86 -18.98 19.32
CA LEU A 1119 -10.68 -19.15 18.49
C LEU A 1119 -9.50 -19.48 19.42
N PRO A 1120 -8.95 -20.71 19.37
CA PRO A 1120 -7.86 -21.11 20.27
C PRO A 1120 -6.66 -20.16 20.18
N PRO A 1121 -6.14 -19.65 21.30
CA PRO A 1121 -4.96 -18.78 21.29
C PRO A 1121 -3.72 -19.46 20.68
N ALA A 1122 -3.65 -20.79 20.80
CA ALA A 1122 -2.59 -21.63 20.24
C ALA A 1122 -2.51 -21.57 18.70
N ILE A 1123 -3.55 -21.11 17.99
CA ILE A 1123 -3.47 -20.89 16.54
C ILE A 1123 -2.41 -19.83 16.21
N PHE A 1124 -2.38 -18.74 16.98
CA PHE A 1124 -1.43 -17.66 16.76
C PHE A 1124 0.02 -18.06 17.01
N ASP A 1125 0.21 -19.09 17.82
CA ASP A 1125 1.49 -19.72 18.10
C ASP A 1125 2.00 -20.58 16.92
N THR A 1126 1.15 -20.87 15.92
CA THR A 1126 1.53 -21.59 14.70
C THR A 1126 1.83 -20.68 13.51
N LEU A 1127 1.51 -19.39 13.61
CA LEU A 1127 1.78 -18.39 12.56
C LEU A 1127 3.24 -17.93 12.63
N THR A 1128 4.18 -18.81 12.29
CA THR A 1128 5.63 -18.56 12.47
C THR A 1128 6.27 -17.72 11.36
N ALA A 1129 5.63 -17.66 10.19
CA ALA A 1129 6.19 -17.05 8.98
C ALA A 1129 5.44 -15.79 8.52
N ILE A 1130 4.66 -15.16 9.42
CA ILE A 1130 3.91 -13.94 9.17
C ILE A 1130 4.50 -12.79 9.99
N GLN A 1131 4.78 -11.65 9.36
CA GLN A 1131 5.30 -10.47 10.09
C GLN A 1131 4.18 -9.53 10.55
N ARG A 1132 3.18 -9.29 9.71
CA ARG A 1132 1.98 -8.48 10.00
C ARG A 1132 0.72 -9.28 9.68
N LEU A 1133 -0.19 -9.32 10.64
CA LEU A 1133 -1.46 -10.02 10.54
C LEU A 1133 -2.62 -9.05 10.74
N SER A 1134 -3.50 -8.96 9.76
CA SER A 1134 -4.84 -8.35 9.91
C SER A 1134 -5.84 -9.45 10.17
N LEU A 1135 -6.63 -9.36 11.24
CA LEU A 1135 -7.57 -10.41 11.63
C LEU A 1135 -9.02 -9.92 11.64
N SER A 1136 -9.89 -10.50 10.81
CA SER A 1136 -11.33 -10.24 10.87
C SER A 1136 -12.07 -11.48 11.38
N LEU A 1137 -12.80 -11.37 12.49
CA LEU A 1137 -13.63 -12.45 13.04
C LEU A 1137 -15.12 -12.06 13.03
N SER A 1138 -15.57 -11.31 12.03
CA SER A 1138 -16.92 -10.73 12.03
C SER A 1138 -18.05 -11.77 11.85
N HIS A 1139 -19.22 -11.54 12.44
CA HIS A 1139 -20.43 -12.35 12.28
C HIS A 1139 -20.24 -13.84 12.66
N ASN A 1140 -19.66 -14.11 13.83
CA ASN A 1140 -19.58 -15.45 14.43
C ASN A 1140 -20.30 -15.50 15.80
N GLN A 1141 -20.10 -16.56 16.58
CA GLN A 1141 -20.67 -16.73 17.92
C GLN A 1141 -19.62 -16.58 19.04
N ILE A 1142 -18.55 -15.83 18.77
CA ILE A 1142 -17.45 -15.68 19.73
C ILE A 1142 -17.88 -14.81 20.90
N SER A 1143 -17.84 -15.36 22.11
CA SER A 1143 -18.14 -14.60 23.32
C SER A 1143 -16.90 -13.93 23.92
N THR A 1144 -15.72 -14.56 23.78
CA THR A 1144 -14.45 -14.06 24.34
C THR A 1144 -13.29 -14.44 23.43
N LEU A 1145 -12.27 -13.58 23.33
CA LEU A 1145 -11.08 -13.80 22.51
C LEU A 1145 -9.82 -13.40 23.29
N THR A 1146 -8.81 -14.27 23.28
CA THR A 1146 -7.47 -13.97 23.81
C THR A 1146 -6.42 -14.22 22.74
N PRO A 1147 -6.18 -13.28 21.80
CA PRO A 1147 -5.08 -13.38 20.87
C PRO A 1147 -3.77 -13.16 21.64
N PHE A 1148 -2.79 -14.03 21.39
CA PHE A 1148 -1.46 -14.01 22.02
C PHE A 1148 -1.50 -14.00 23.56
N THR A 1149 -1.55 -15.18 24.17
CA THR A 1149 -1.51 -15.32 25.63
C THR A 1149 -0.29 -14.60 26.22
N HIS A 1150 -0.52 -13.62 27.11
CA HIS A 1150 0.51 -12.89 27.88
C HIS A 1150 1.38 -11.88 27.11
N THR A 1151 0.81 -11.02 26.26
CA THR A 1151 1.57 -10.00 25.51
C THR A 1151 1.04 -8.59 25.75
N ALA A 1152 1.92 -7.59 25.71
CA ALA A 1152 1.61 -6.17 25.86
C ALA A 1152 1.87 -5.44 24.54
N SER A 1153 1.13 -4.35 24.27
CA SER A 1153 1.20 -3.62 23.00
C SER A 1153 2.63 -3.16 22.62
N PRO A 1154 3.06 -3.31 21.34
CA PRO A 1154 2.32 -3.92 20.24
C PRO A 1154 2.11 -5.42 20.45
N LEU A 1155 0.88 -5.87 20.21
CA LEU A 1155 0.48 -7.27 20.37
C LEU A 1155 1.26 -8.13 19.36
N LEU A 1156 2.30 -8.78 19.88
CA LEU A 1156 3.19 -9.67 19.14
C LEU A 1156 2.93 -11.10 19.60
N ASN A 1157 2.86 -12.08 18.69
CA ASN A 1157 3.01 -13.47 19.13
C ASN A 1157 4.46 -13.78 19.57
N ARG A 1158 4.70 -15.00 20.06
CA ARG A 1158 6.05 -15.51 20.38
C ARG A 1158 7.01 -15.57 19.18
N HIS A 1159 6.51 -15.34 17.97
CA HIS A 1159 7.22 -15.39 16.69
C HIS A 1159 7.23 -14.01 15.98
N ALA A 1160 7.15 -12.90 16.71
CA ALA A 1160 7.17 -11.52 16.17
C ALA A 1160 6.04 -11.10 15.21
N THR A 1161 5.02 -11.93 14.98
CA THR A 1161 3.87 -11.52 14.18
C THR A 1161 3.16 -10.38 14.90
N VAL A 1162 3.14 -9.21 14.28
CA VAL A 1162 2.41 -8.03 14.74
C VAL A 1162 0.95 -8.19 14.29
N LEU A 1163 0.00 -8.17 15.23
CA LEU A 1163 -1.40 -7.97 14.88
C LEU A 1163 -1.60 -6.49 14.51
N SER A 1164 -1.88 -6.21 13.24
CA SER A 1164 -1.95 -4.87 12.66
C SER A 1164 -3.37 -4.30 12.67
N SER A 1165 -4.38 -5.14 12.44
CA SER A 1165 -5.80 -4.80 12.49
C SER A 1165 -6.63 -5.92 13.15
N ILE A 1166 -7.74 -5.58 13.83
CA ILE A 1166 -8.74 -6.57 14.25
C ILE A 1166 -10.19 -6.09 14.09
N SER A 1167 -11.07 -6.96 13.58
CA SER A 1167 -12.53 -6.72 13.49
C SER A 1167 -13.32 -7.83 14.20
N LEU A 1168 -14.22 -7.45 15.12
CA LEU A 1168 -15.06 -8.37 15.91
C LEU A 1168 -16.58 -8.15 15.69
N ILE A 1169 -16.96 -7.38 14.68
CA ILE A 1169 -18.34 -6.94 14.42
C ILE A 1169 -19.29 -8.14 14.34
N GLY A 1170 -20.48 -8.06 14.93
CA GLY A 1170 -21.50 -9.11 14.80
C GLY A 1170 -21.31 -10.37 15.66
N ASN A 1171 -20.48 -10.32 16.71
CA ASN A 1171 -20.32 -11.39 17.70
C ASN A 1171 -21.00 -11.07 19.05
N PRO A 1172 -21.45 -12.07 19.83
CA PRO A 1172 -22.00 -11.89 21.18
C PRO A 1172 -20.90 -11.67 22.23
N ILE A 1173 -20.05 -10.65 22.04
CA ILE A 1173 -18.89 -10.40 22.89
C ILE A 1173 -19.31 -10.03 24.32
N ILE A 1174 -18.79 -10.80 25.29
CA ILE A 1174 -18.93 -10.55 26.72
C ILE A 1174 -17.67 -9.82 27.19
N CYS A 1175 -17.86 -8.68 27.85
CA CYS A 1175 -16.77 -7.89 28.40
C CYS A 1175 -16.29 -8.53 29.72
N ASP A 1176 -15.19 -9.28 29.69
CA ASP A 1176 -14.54 -9.82 30.88
C ASP A 1176 -13.03 -9.49 30.92
N CYS A 1177 -12.33 -9.87 31.99
CA CYS A 1177 -10.91 -9.58 32.18
C CYS A 1177 -10.00 -10.18 31.09
N ARG A 1178 -10.47 -11.17 30.32
CA ARG A 1178 -9.69 -11.78 29.24
C ARG A 1178 -9.61 -10.88 28.00
N MET A 1179 -10.49 -9.87 27.91
CA MET A 1179 -10.56 -8.90 26.80
C MET A 1179 -9.85 -7.58 27.11
N GLU A 1180 -9.09 -7.48 28.21
CA GLU A 1180 -8.39 -6.25 28.64
C GLU A 1180 -7.43 -5.71 27.55
N TRP A 1181 -6.83 -6.59 26.74
CA TRP A 1181 -5.93 -6.23 25.65
C TRP A 1181 -6.59 -5.38 24.53
N LEU A 1182 -7.92 -5.41 24.38
CA LEU A 1182 -8.64 -4.53 23.45
C LEU A 1182 -8.63 -3.06 23.88
N LEU A 1183 -8.35 -2.77 25.15
CA LEU A 1183 -8.21 -1.40 25.65
C LEU A 1183 -7.04 -0.67 24.97
N ASP A 1184 -6.00 -1.41 24.54
CA ASP A 1184 -4.86 -0.88 23.80
C ASP A 1184 -5.20 -0.49 22.34
N TRP A 1185 -6.33 -1.00 21.82
CA TRP A 1185 -6.81 -0.81 20.44
C TRP A 1185 -7.98 0.16 20.33
N SER A 1186 -8.81 0.22 21.37
CA SER A 1186 -9.66 1.38 21.63
C SER A 1186 -8.75 2.59 21.94
N LYS A 1187 -9.24 3.83 21.81
CA LYS A 1187 -8.46 5.03 22.18
C LYS A 1187 -7.62 4.75 23.45
N PRO A 1188 -6.28 4.90 23.42
CA PRO A 1188 -5.48 4.73 24.62
C PRO A 1188 -5.87 5.87 25.58
N GLY A 1189 -6.66 5.59 26.61
CA GLY A 1189 -7.06 6.64 27.55
C GLY A 1189 -8.31 6.49 28.40
N GLN A 1190 -9.08 5.39 28.36
CA GLN A 1190 -10.06 5.14 29.43
C GLN A 1190 -9.55 4.06 30.38
N PRO A 1191 -8.97 4.43 31.53
CA PRO A 1191 -8.78 3.47 32.61
C PRO A 1191 -10.15 3.01 33.12
N CYS A 1192 -10.30 1.72 33.44
CA CYS A 1192 -11.47 1.17 34.14
C CYS A 1192 -11.76 1.85 35.51
N SER A 1193 -10.95 2.82 35.95
CA SER A 1193 -11.10 3.52 37.23
C SER A 1193 -12.07 4.70 37.20
N ASP A 1194 -12.51 5.23 36.05
CA ASP A 1194 -13.54 6.28 35.99
C ASP A 1194 -14.95 5.69 35.86
N ARG A 1195 -15.35 4.89 36.86
CA ARG A 1195 -16.74 4.45 37.10
C ARG A 1195 -17.46 5.33 38.12
N ALA A 1196 -17.40 6.65 37.97
CA ALA A 1196 -18.21 7.56 38.77
C ALA A 1196 -19.54 7.96 38.08
N ASN A 1197 -19.64 7.85 36.75
CA ASN A 1197 -20.81 8.33 35.99
C ASN A 1197 -21.52 7.27 35.13
N PHE A 1198 -21.16 5.99 35.25
CA PHE A 1198 -21.92 4.87 34.68
C PHE A 1198 -21.98 3.74 35.70
N PRO A 1199 -23.14 3.04 35.85
CA PRO A 1199 -23.24 1.94 36.80
C PRO A 1199 -22.16 0.88 36.49
N PRO A 1200 -21.57 0.25 37.51
CA PRO A 1200 -20.58 -0.79 37.30
C PRO A 1200 -21.23 -1.94 36.53
N ARG A 1201 -20.88 -2.12 35.25
CA ARG A 1201 -21.27 -3.33 34.52
C ARG A 1201 -20.73 -4.54 35.27
N LYS A 1202 -21.62 -5.48 35.59
CA LYS A 1202 -21.28 -6.73 36.26
C LYS A 1202 -20.53 -7.64 35.30
N GLU A 1203 -19.61 -8.44 35.83
CA GLU A 1203 -18.97 -9.55 35.10
C GLU A 1203 -20.09 -10.42 34.48
N GLY A 1204 -20.04 -10.60 33.14
CA GLY A 1204 -21.08 -11.32 32.39
C GLY A 1204 -22.09 -10.46 31.61
N GLU A 1205 -21.97 -9.13 31.57
CA GLU A 1205 -22.83 -8.27 30.72
C GLU A 1205 -22.35 -8.16 29.24
N PRO A 1206 -23.27 -8.08 28.25
CA PRO A 1206 -22.93 -7.90 26.85
C PRO A 1206 -22.31 -6.52 26.57
N CYS A 1207 -21.23 -6.47 25.78
CA CYS A 1207 -20.65 -5.20 25.33
C CYS A 1207 -21.59 -4.54 24.28
N ASN A 1208 -22.17 -3.36 24.55
CA ASN A 1208 -23.00 -2.65 23.54
C ASN A 1208 -22.28 -2.53 22.18
N SER A 1209 -22.83 -3.22 21.17
CA SER A 1209 -22.20 -3.50 19.87
C SER A 1209 -21.96 -2.27 19.00
N ALA A 1210 -22.76 -1.19 19.15
CA ALA A 1210 -22.61 0.02 18.35
C ALA A 1210 -21.40 0.90 18.75
N THR A 1211 -21.01 0.88 20.03
CA THR A 1211 -19.92 1.70 20.58
C THR A 1211 -18.54 1.04 20.55
N VAL A 1212 -18.45 -0.26 20.25
CA VAL A 1212 -17.16 -0.93 20.02
C VAL A 1212 -16.87 -1.03 18.52
N ALA A 1213 -17.90 -1.24 17.69
CA ALA A 1213 -17.79 -1.29 16.24
C ALA A 1213 -17.43 0.06 15.59
N ALA A 1214 -17.98 1.18 16.08
CA ALA A 1214 -17.67 2.52 15.54
C ALA A 1214 -16.26 3.03 15.88
N TYR A 1215 -15.57 2.42 16.85
CA TYR A 1215 -14.24 2.85 17.30
C TYR A 1215 -13.09 2.06 16.67
N LEU A 1216 -13.39 0.90 16.07
CA LEU A 1216 -12.40 0.05 15.37
C LEU A 1216 -12.32 0.34 13.86
N THR A 1217 -13.30 1.04 13.28
CA THR A 1217 -13.36 1.34 11.83
C THR A 1217 -12.43 2.46 11.35
N THR A 1218 -11.75 3.18 12.24
CA THR A 1218 -10.89 4.34 11.88
C THR A 1218 -9.51 4.33 12.52
N VAL A 1219 -9.05 3.18 13.00
CA VAL A 1219 -7.70 3.05 13.58
C VAL A 1219 -6.69 2.64 12.49
N SER A 1220 -6.43 3.56 11.55
CA SER A 1220 -5.17 3.58 10.80
C SER A 1220 -4.14 4.31 11.66
N LEU A 1221 -3.73 3.70 12.77
CA LEU A 1221 -2.75 4.29 13.69
C LEU A 1221 -1.36 4.15 13.05
N VAL A 1222 -0.86 5.24 12.48
CA VAL A 1222 0.38 6.02 12.80
C VAL A 1222 1.60 5.29 13.41
N LEU A 1223 1.66 3.96 13.37
CA LEU A 1223 2.82 3.14 13.76
C LEU A 1223 3.90 3.13 12.66
N LEU A 1224 3.55 3.59 11.45
CA LEU A 1224 4.40 3.55 10.25
C LEU A 1224 5.47 4.64 10.18
N GLN A 1225 5.46 5.66 11.06
CA GLN A 1225 6.46 6.74 10.99
C GLN A 1225 7.74 6.53 11.82
N TYR A 1226 7.83 5.46 12.63
CA TYR A 1226 8.96 5.28 13.57
C TYR A 1226 9.72 3.96 13.44
N PHE A 1227 9.38 3.09 12.46
CA PHE A 1227 9.97 1.76 12.31
C PHE A 1227 10.67 1.51 10.96
N PHE A 1228 10.99 2.57 10.20
CA PHE A 1228 11.86 2.50 9.02
C PHE A 1228 13.17 3.25 9.23
#